data_AF-A0A1B6CYQ3-F1
#
_entry.id   AF-A0A1B6CYQ3-F1
#
_cell.length_a   1.000
_cell.length_b   1.000
_cell.length_c   1.000
_cell.angle_alpha   90.00
_cell.angle_beta   90.00
_cell.angle_gamma   90.00
#
_symmetry.space_group_name_H-M   'P 1'
#
loop_
_entity.id
_entity.type
_entity.pdbx_description
1 polymer ?
#
loop_
_entity_poly.entity_id
_entity_poly.type
_entity_poly.pdbx_seq_one_letter_code
_entity_poly.pdbx_strand_id
1 'polypeptide(L)'
;MASWVRLEGEIETRSHTYKISVVKRKEERMRQPSGMDDEKQLVTCLDGIPVRCIFIQNIPRDAEWKSVKDIFVKYGTIRKIYLKTQGQRGFAFITFADTKSAYNALKRRIWMDRRELFVSVADSWHQPTELPDGSIALPTKVKHDNNKIDEKDDNDEDEREDNDKDGREDNDKNEREDNYKDEGDDNRAETDKLKNLNDSFESLNDRMCINILNDDCLCRIFSFLDVKWLLKTEQVCKRWQALNMIMWRSVRSVDFSTSSFLSIPLHKISLECVLRRCNSNLKVLDLTKQEKSLDYTSLGLIAKYCKNIEELYLSNIVMTDRSLPHLTNSCSSLKKILIEDCSRFSDSDLFKFFKVSTTLTSVEFIKANSLLGGCLTVLKSSPLEKLRLDDCFILDSDCVLKCLENNHSTLRHFSLNTSIRLPQHFINALVDTVPNLTSLSLSRFNPLCTTYTLVPLGKLSQLKYLNLCQNRAVTDSTIACIVKGCPELQTVNLSGAGLRTIPLDFTADGLSKLGNLKKLRNLDISYLFETDDITVINIASKNPHLKDLKCVGCPNLSDNGCISVISLSDDLENFEICGNHLITQETVKKALESVKMRSNRVPLKLIVGGTSITDFASDDIRLTVIKTDTCVSHLRPDFEMGHRMRYPFLEEEDDDNDYGDYFRNWYSDESEEIDSFYSDASPELEIFAHKC
;
A
#
# COMPACT_ATOMS: atom_id res chain seq x y z
N MET A 1 3.51 -56.02 -34.71
CA MET A 1 2.05 -56.06 -34.91
C MET A 1 1.54 -54.67 -34.51
N ALA A 2 1.45 -53.74 -35.47
CA ALA A 2 0.29 -53.53 -36.34
C ALA A 2 -0.90 -53.00 -35.53
N SER A 3 -1.58 -51.90 -35.85
CA SER A 3 -1.46 -50.91 -36.93
C SER A 3 -2.34 -49.73 -36.51
N TRP A 4 -1.95 -48.48 -36.80
CA TRP A 4 -2.91 -47.38 -36.89
C TRP A 4 -2.84 -46.82 -38.30
N VAL A 5 -3.87 -47.14 -39.09
CA VAL A 5 -4.16 -46.57 -40.41
C VAL A 5 -5.06 -45.35 -40.21
N ARG A 6 -4.70 -44.30 -40.94
CA ARG A 6 -5.37 -42.99 -41.13
C ARG A 6 -6.85 -43.08 -41.51
N LEU A 7 -7.58 -42.00 -41.22
CA LEU A 7 -8.14 -41.03 -42.19
C LEU A 7 -8.84 -39.92 -41.39
N GLU A 8 -8.28 -38.72 -41.33
CA GLU A 8 -8.52 -37.56 -42.21
C GLU A 8 -9.79 -36.76 -41.83
N GLY A 9 -9.53 -35.58 -41.25
CA GLY A 9 -10.47 -34.47 -41.08
C GLY A 9 -9.64 -33.20 -40.94
N GLU A 10 -9.84 -32.26 -41.86
CA GLU A 10 -8.98 -31.12 -42.20
C GLU A 10 -8.77 -30.14 -41.03
N ILE A 11 -7.51 -29.78 -40.76
CA ILE A 11 -7.16 -28.54 -40.06
C ILE A 11 -6.13 -27.81 -40.91
N GLU A 12 -6.57 -26.74 -41.58
CA GLU A 12 -5.71 -25.78 -42.24
C GLU A 12 -4.66 -25.24 -41.26
N THR A 13 -3.39 -25.50 -41.56
CA THR A 13 -2.26 -24.94 -40.85
C THR A 13 -2.03 -23.50 -41.32
N ARG A 14 -2.59 -22.52 -40.59
CA ARG A 14 -2.15 -21.12 -40.69
C ARG A 14 -1.15 -20.78 -39.61
N SER A 15 0.11 -20.71 -40.03
CA SER A 15 1.23 -20.08 -39.33
C SER A 15 0.85 -18.69 -38.82
N HIS A 16 0.72 -18.52 -37.50
CA HIS A 16 0.60 -17.21 -36.87
C HIS A 16 1.92 -16.84 -36.19
N THR A 17 2.72 -16.08 -36.94
CA THR A 17 3.82 -15.24 -36.45
C THR A 17 3.40 -14.45 -35.22
N TYR A 18 4.13 -14.63 -34.11
CA TYR A 18 4.09 -13.72 -32.96
C TYR A 18 4.68 -12.37 -33.38
N LYS A 19 3.81 -11.45 -33.81
CA LYS A 19 4.14 -10.03 -33.98
C LYS A 19 4.17 -9.37 -32.61
N ILE A 20 5.35 -8.89 -32.23
CA ILE A 20 5.55 -7.91 -31.16
C ILE A 20 4.74 -6.66 -31.53
N SER A 21 3.63 -6.43 -30.83
CA SER A 21 2.85 -5.21 -30.91
C SER A 21 3.60 -4.09 -30.18
N VAL A 22 4.37 -3.33 -30.96
CA VAL A 22 4.83 -1.99 -30.60
C VAL A 22 3.60 -1.15 -30.26
N VAL A 23 3.48 -0.76 -28.99
CA VAL A 23 2.47 0.20 -28.53
C VAL A 23 2.74 1.53 -29.22
N LYS A 24 2.05 1.75 -30.34
CA LYS A 24 1.87 3.07 -30.94
C LYS A 24 1.09 3.91 -29.94
N ARG A 25 1.76 4.83 -29.26
CA ARG A 25 1.12 5.97 -28.58
C ARG A 25 0.29 6.70 -29.65
N LYS A 26 -1.03 6.61 -29.55
CA LYS A 26 -1.96 7.47 -30.27
C LYS A 26 -1.64 8.91 -29.88
N GLU A 27 -1.36 9.74 -30.87
CA GLU A 27 -1.44 11.19 -30.76
C GLU A 27 -2.90 11.55 -30.43
N GLU A 28 -3.14 11.96 -29.18
CA GLU A 28 -4.35 12.70 -28.85
C GLU A 28 -4.25 14.08 -29.50
N ARG A 29 -5.00 14.26 -30.59
CA ARG A 29 -5.42 15.56 -31.08
C ARG A 29 -6.23 16.25 -29.99
N MET A 30 -5.57 17.09 -29.18
CA MET A 30 -6.29 18.10 -28.40
C MET A 30 -7.02 19.02 -29.37
N ARG A 31 -8.34 19.07 -29.24
CA ARG A 31 -9.15 20.16 -29.79
C ARG A 31 -8.71 21.45 -29.11
N GLN A 32 -8.42 22.46 -29.92
CA GLN A 32 -8.12 23.82 -29.49
C GLN A 32 -9.30 24.38 -28.67
N PRO A 33 -9.05 25.03 -27.52
CA PRO A 33 -9.92 26.12 -27.09
C PRO A 33 -9.71 27.27 -28.07
N SER A 34 -10.78 27.67 -28.73
CA SER A 34 -10.79 28.86 -29.58
C SER A 34 -10.80 30.10 -28.68
N GLY A 35 -9.79 30.96 -28.87
CA GLY A 35 -9.76 32.31 -28.32
C GLY A 35 -8.89 32.48 -27.07
N MET A 36 -7.56 32.55 -27.24
CA MET A 36 -6.66 33.35 -26.40
C MET A 36 -5.32 33.50 -27.14
N ASP A 37 -4.80 34.73 -27.18
CA ASP A 37 -3.80 35.25 -28.11
C ASP A 37 -2.45 34.53 -28.15
N ASP A 38 -1.93 34.34 -29.37
CA ASP A 38 -0.65 33.69 -29.72
C ASP A 38 0.60 34.58 -29.49
N GLU A 39 0.55 35.59 -28.61
CA GLU A 39 1.70 36.43 -28.28
C GLU A 39 2.10 36.34 -26.79
N LYS A 40 3.34 35.88 -26.56
CA LYS A 40 4.13 35.88 -25.30
C LYS A 40 4.02 34.67 -24.35
N GLN A 41 4.20 33.44 -24.83
CA GLN A 41 4.73 32.37 -23.96
C GLN A 41 6.27 32.40 -23.94
N LEU A 42 6.84 33.00 -22.88
CA LEU A 42 8.26 32.86 -22.55
C LEU A 42 8.48 31.42 -22.05
N VAL A 43 9.38 30.68 -22.69
CA VAL A 43 9.75 29.35 -22.21
C VAL A 43 10.69 29.51 -21.04
N THR A 44 10.27 29.01 -19.88
CA THR A 44 11.03 29.04 -18.64
C THR A 44 11.51 27.64 -18.26
N CYS A 45 12.59 27.54 -17.49
CA CYS A 45 12.91 26.29 -16.80
C CYS A 45 11.88 26.01 -15.68
N LEU A 46 11.99 24.86 -15.01
CA LEU A 46 11.15 24.50 -13.85
C LEU A 46 11.15 25.58 -12.75
N ASP A 47 12.20 26.40 -12.68
CA ASP A 47 12.40 27.47 -11.70
C ASP A 47 11.97 28.87 -12.22
N GLY A 48 11.31 28.97 -13.38
CA GLY A 48 10.82 30.24 -13.92
C GLY A 48 11.85 31.09 -14.69
N ILE A 49 13.07 30.60 -14.90
CA ILE A 49 14.14 31.34 -15.59
C ILE A 49 13.98 31.24 -17.12
N PRO A 50 14.05 32.36 -17.87
CA PRO A 50 13.94 32.34 -19.33
C PRO A 50 14.99 31.44 -20.01
N VAL A 51 14.53 30.51 -20.85
CA VAL A 51 15.40 29.55 -21.54
C VAL A 51 16.05 30.21 -22.74
N ARG A 52 17.36 30.44 -22.63
CA ARG A 52 18.21 30.88 -23.75
C ARG A 52 19.27 29.83 -24.10
N CYS A 53 19.60 28.92 -23.19
CA CYS A 53 20.52 27.81 -23.40
C CYS A 53 19.79 26.47 -23.53
N ILE A 54 20.13 25.71 -24.58
CA ILE A 54 19.64 24.35 -24.80
C ILE A 54 20.78 23.34 -24.68
N PHE A 55 20.44 22.12 -24.27
CA PHE A 55 21.34 20.98 -24.20
C PHE A 55 21.04 20.00 -25.32
N ILE A 56 22.07 19.53 -26.00
CA ILE A 56 21.97 18.66 -27.18
C ILE A 56 22.78 17.40 -26.92
N GLN A 57 22.14 16.25 -27.04
CA GLN A 57 22.76 14.94 -26.89
C GLN A 57 22.74 14.16 -28.21
N ASN A 58 23.49 13.05 -28.24
CA ASN A 58 23.62 12.14 -29.37
C ASN A 58 24.36 12.74 -30.58
N ILE A 59 25.31 13.65 -30.32
CA ILE A 59 26.15 14.25 -31.36
C ILE A 59 27.23 13.23 -31.79
N PRO A 60 27.47 13.06 -33.11
CA PRO A 60 28.57 12.25 -33.64
C PRO A 60 29.94 12.63 -33.04
N ARG A 61 30.85 11.67 -32.91
CA ARG A 61 32.17 11.89 -32.27
C ARG A 61 33.11 12.73 -33.14
N ASP A 62 32.91 12.68 -34.44
CA ASP A 62 33.59 13.42 -35.49
C ASP A 62 32.90 14.75 -35.82
N ALA A 63 31.79 15.09 -35.15
CA ALA A 63 31.11 16.36 -35.38
C ALA A 63 31.98 17.54 -34.94
N GLU A 64 32.13 18.52 -35.84
CA GLU A 64 32.80 19.78 -35.53
C GLU A 64 31.79 20.84 -35.06
N TRP A 65 32.28 21.83 -34.33
CA TRP A 65 31.45 22.94 -33.83
C TRP A 65 30.73 23.68 -34.96
N LYS A 66 31.36 23.74 -36.16
CA LYS A 66 30.83 24.38 -37.36
C LYS A 66 29.60 23.64 -37.89
N SER A 67 29.67 22.31 -37.97
CA SER A 67 28.54 21.45 -38.36
C SER A 67 27.36 21.57 -37.39
N VAL A 68 27.62 21.70 -36.09
CA VAL A 68 26.57 21.95 -35.08
C VAL A 68 26.00 23.37 -35.24
N LYS A 69 26.82 24.39 -35.48
CA LYS A 69 26.36 25.76 -35.72
C LYS A 69 25.47 25.85 -36.95
N ASP A 70 25.84 25.25 -38.06
CA ASP A 70 25.10 25.32 -39.33
C ASP A 70 23.69 24.72 -39.21
N ILE A 71 23.52 23.68 -38.37
CA ILE A 71 22.21 23.10 -38.11
C ILE A 71 21.34 24.03 -37.24
N PHE A 72 21.92 24.70 -36.25
CA PHE A 72 21.15 25.44 -35.25
C PHE A 72 20.98 26.94 -35.55
N VAL A 73 21.81 27.53 -36.42
CA VAL A 73 21.72 28.95 -36.81
C VAL A 73 20.39 29.28 -37.50
N LYS A 74 19.76 28.30 -38.14
CA LYS A 74 18.44 28.45 -38.78
C LYS A 74 17.29 28.71 -37.80
N TYR A 75 17.50 28.47 -36.51
CA TYR A 75 16.50 28.73 -35.46
C TYR A 75 16.67 30.10 -34.81
N GLY A 76 17.83 30.75 -35.00
CA GLY A 76 18.09 32.12 -34.54
C GLY A 76 19.57 32.39 -34.26
N THR A 77 19.85 33.61 -33.77
CA THR A 77 21.21 34.08 -33.53
C THR A 77 21.84 33.37 -32.33
N ILE A 78 22.98 32.71 -32.56
CA ILE A 78 23.71 31.97 -31.52
C ILE A 78 24.81 32.83 -30.90
N ARG A 79 24.82 32.95 -29.57
CA ARG A 79 25.85 33.67 -28.80
C ARG A 79 27.02 32.78 -28.39
N LYS A 80 26.75 31.54 -27.98
CA LYS A 80 27.78 30.62 -27.48
C LYS A 80 27.45 29.19 -27.88
N ILE A 81 28.46 28.44 -28.30
CA ILE A 81 28.40 27.00 -28.50
C ILE A 81 29.51 26.38 -27.68
N TYR A 82 29.16 25.45 -26.81
CA TYR A 82 30.11 24.56 -26.15
C TYR A 82 29.85 23.15 -26.68
N LEU A 83 30.83 22.59 -27.39
CA LEU A 83 30.76 21.23 -27.92
C LEU A 83 31.79 20.36 -27.20
N LYS A 84 31.37 19.17 -26.77
CA LYS A 84 32.25 18.12 -26.24
C LYS A 84 31.98 16.80 -26.94
N THR A 85 32.95 16.35 -27.74
CA THR A 85 32.89 15.08 -28.47
C THR A 85 33.81 14.00 -27.89
N GLN A 86 34.67 14.35 -26.92
CA GLN A 86 35.56 13.41 -26.23
C GLN A 86 34.80 12.64 -25.14
N GLY A 87 34.48 11.36 -25.39
CA GLY A 87 33.83 10.44 -24.46
C GLY A 87 32.91 9.40 -25.11
N GLN A 88 32.15 8.66 -24.30
CA GLN A 88 31.22 7.61 -24.77
C GLN A 88 30.13 8.16 -25.72
N ARG A 89 29.66 9.42 -25.54
CA ARG A 89 28.64 10.11 -26.35
C ARG A 89 28.92 11.62 -26.43
N GLY A 90 28.80 12.22 -27.61
CA GLY A 90 29.00 13.67 -27.82
C GLY A 90 27.79 14.50 -27.40
N PHE A 91 28.04 15.69 -26.84
CA PHE A 91 27.00 16.63 -26.43
C PHE A 91 27.41 18.08 -26.66
N ALA A 92 26.42 18.98 -26.75
CA ALA A 92 26.66 20.42 -26.85
C ALA A 92 25.68 21.24 -26.01
N PHE A 93 26.13 22.43 -25.59
CA PHE A 93 25.28 23.50 -25.09
C PHE A 93 25.28 24.64 -26.11
N ILE A 94 24.08 25.11 -26.48
CA ILE A 94 23.91 26.25 -27.39
C ILE A 94 23.12 27.34 -26.69
N THR A 95 23.71 28.52 -26.58
CA THR A 95 23.05 29.71 -26.03
C THR A 95 22.63 30.64 -27.17
N PHE A 96 21.32 30.86 -27.31
CA PHE A 96 20.72 31.80 -28.25
C PHE A 96 20.69 33.23 -27.68
N ALA A 97 20.58 34.21 -28.58
CA ALA A 97 20.42 35.61 -28.19
C ALA A 97 19.07 35.89 -27.53
N ASP A 98 18.02 35.17 -27.93
CA ASP A 98 16.65 35.32 -27.45
C ASP A 98 15.99 33.97 -27.13
N THR A 99 14.93 34.01 -26.33
CA THR A 99 14.19 32.84 -25.85
C THR A 99 13.32 32.20 -26.94
N LYS A 100 12.90 32.98 -27.94
CA LYS A 100 12.08 32.50 -29.07
C LYS A 100 12.88 31.56 -29.97
N SER A 101 14.15 31.86 -30.18
CA SER A 101 15.09 31.06 -30.94
C SER A 101 15.35 29.71 -30.27
N ALA A 102 15.54 29.70 -28.94
CA ALA A 102 15.68 28.47 -28.16
C ALA A 102 14.41 27.60 -28.23
N TYR A 103 13.23 28.23 -28.14
CA TYR A 103 11.95 27.53 -28.25
C TYR A 103 11.74 26.87 -29.62
N ASN A 104 12.07 27.59 -30.69
CA ASN A 104 11.95 27.07 -32.05
C ASN A 104 12.82 25.82 -32.27
N ALA A 105 14.00 25.77 -31.65
CA ALA A 105 14.87 24.61 -31.69
C ALA A 105 14.31 23.42 -30.88
N LEU A 106 13.73 23.68 -29.70
CA LEU A 106 13.15 22.64 -28.82
C LEU A 106 11.94 21.92 -29.41
N LYS A 107 11.14 22.61 -30.24
CA LYS A 107 9.92 22.03 -30.85
C LYS A 107 10.17 21.16 -32.08
N ARG A 108 11.41 21.10 -32.58
CA ARG A 108 11.72 20.43 -33.86
C ARG A 108 12.52 19.16 -33.60
N ARG A 109 12.25 18.14 -34.41
CA ARG A 109 13.14 16.99 -34.54
C ARG A 109 14.31 17.36 -35.42
N ILE A 110 15.52 17.31 -34.88
CA ILE A 110 16.74 17.76 -35.55
C ILE A 110 17.60 16.53 -35.84
N TRP A 111 18.14 16.47 -37.05
CA TRP A 111 18.94 15.33 -37.52
C TRP A 111 20.32 15.78 -37.97
N MET A 112 21.34 14.98 -37.65
CA MET A 112 22.73 15.12 -38.11
C MET A 112 23.22 13.72 -38.52
N ASP A 113 23.76 13.56 -39.72
CA ASP A 113 24.30 12.29 -40.25
C ASP A 113 23.39 11.06 -40.05
N ARG A 114 22.09 11.23 -40.38
CA ARG A 114 21.02 10.23 -40.20
C ARG A 114 20.76 9.79 -38.75
N ARG A 115 21.22 10.58 -37.77
CA ARG A 115 20.92 10.41 -36.34
C ARG A 115 20.04 11.55 -35.85
N GLU A 116 19.04 11.23 -35.05
CA GLU A 116 18.24 12.22 -34.35
C GLU A 116 19.05 12.78 -33.17
N LEU A 117 19.18 14.10 -33.11
CA LEU A 117 19.76 14.82 -31.98
C LEU A 117 18.68 15.03 -30.92
N PHE A 118 18.99 14.73 -29.66
CA PHE A 118 18.05 14.96 -28.56
C PHE A 118 18.29 16.36 -28.00
N VAL A 119 17.31 17.23 -28.18
CA VAL A 119 17.37 18.62 -27.70
C VAL A 119 16.48 18.77 -26.48
N SER A 120 17.05 19.26 -25.39
CA SER A 120 16.35 19.55 -24.13
C SER A 120 16.72 20.93 -23.61
N VAL A 121 15.94 21.43 -22.66
CA VAL A 121 16.31 22.63 -21.89
C VAL A 121 17.60 22.33 -21.11
N ALA A 122 18.55 23.26 -21.08
CA ALA A 122 19.72 23.15 -20.22
C ALA A 122 19.35 23.51 -18.77
N ASP A 123 20.00 22.88 -17.78
CA ASP A 123 19.73 23.16 -16.36
C ASP A 123 19.87 24.66 -16.03
N SER A 124 19.20 25.11 -14.97
CA SER A 124 19.09 26.54 -14.60
C SER A 124 20.44 27.23 -14.45
N TRP A 125 21.49 26.55 -13.94
CA TRP A 125 22.85 27.10 -13.82
C TRP A 125 23.64 27.18 -15.14
N HIS A 126 23.13 26.60 -16.23
CA HIS A 126 23.67 26.79 -17.58
C HIS A 126 22.94 27.89 -18.36
N GLN A 127 21.82 28.41 -17.83
CA GLN A 127 21.11 29.54 -18.44
C GLN A 127 21.87 30.85 -18.18
N PRO A 128 21.94 31.77 -19.17
CA PRO A 128 22.54 33.07 -18.94
C PRO A 128 21.60 33.98 -18.13
N THR A 129 22.17 34.75 -17.21
CA THR A 129 21.42 35.63 -16.31
C THR A 129 21.13 36.96 -17.00
N GLU A 130 19.87 37.39 -16.96
CA GLU A 130 19.46 38.73 -17.41
C GLU A 130 19.63 39.70 -16.24
N LEU A 131 20.48 40.70 -16.44
CA LEU A 131 20.75 41.75 -15.48
C LEU A 131 19.60 42.79 -15.50
N PRO A 132 19.41 43.57 -14.43
CA PRO A 132 18.31 44.54 -14.33
C PRO A 132 18.29 45.62 -15.43
N ASP A 133 19.41 45.85 -16.10
CA ASP A 133 19.57 46.75 -17.25
C ASP A 133 19.20 46.12 -18.60
N GLY A 134 18.77 44.84 -18.60
CA GLY A 134 18.44 44.06 -19.79
C GLY A 134 19.64 43.41 -20.47
N SER A 135 20.86 43.55 -19.93
CA SER A 135 22.06 42.89 -20.46
C SER A 135 22.12 41.40 -20.02
N ILE A 136 22.78 40.55 -20.80
CA ILE A 136 22.77 39.09 -20.59
C ILE A 136 24.19 38.61 -20.28
N ALA A 137 24.42 38.12 -19.06
CA ALA A 137 25.70 37.56 -18.61
C ALA A 137 25.79 36.05 -18.90
N LEU A 138 26.89 35.60 -19.52
CA LEU A 138 27.12 34.19 -19.86
C LEU A 138 27.87 33.47 -18.72
N PRO A 139 27.49 32.22 -18.36
CA PRO A 139 28.21 31.48 -17.32
C PRO A 139 29.65 31.14 -17.74
N THR A 140 30.64 31.45 -16.89
CA THR A 140 32.08 31.14 -17.06
C THR A 140 32.49 29.86 -16.33
N LYS A 141 33.48 29.14 -16.89
CA LYS A 141 33.94 27.82 -16.40
C LYS A 141 34.62 27.94 -15.02
N VAL A 142 34.14 27.17 -14.04
CA VAL A 142 34.84 26.89 -12.77
C VAL A 142 36.04 25.95 -13.04
N LYS A 143 37.25 26.34 -12.61
CA LYS A 143 38.39 25.43 -12.46
C LYS A 143 38.33 24.87 -11.02
N HIS A 144 38.21 23.55 -10.88
CA HIS A 144 38.39 22.89 -9.59
C HIS A 144 39.87 22.59 -9.40
N ASP A 145 40.53 23.30 -8.49
CA ASP A 145 41.82 22.90 -7.94
C ASP A 145 41.59 21.82 -6.88
N ASN A 146 42.15 20.63 -7.13
CA ASN A 146 42.20 19.53 -6.18
C ASN A 146 43.38 19.74 -5.23
N ASN A 147 43.14 20.25 -4.03
CA ASN A 147 44.09 20.11 -2.94
C ASN A 147 43.74 18.90 -2.08
N LYS A 148 44.57 17.85 -2.20
CA LYS A 148 44.70 16.78 -1.23
C LYS A 148 45.17 17.40 0.09
N ILE A 149 44.49 17.06 1.18
CA ILE A 149 44.96 17.32 2.54
C ILE A 149 45.39 15.97 3.12
N ASP A 150 46.61 15.97 3.64
CA ASP A 150 47.31 14.85 4.27
C ASP A 150 46.58 14.36 5.53
N GLU A 151 46.37 13.05 5.62
CA GLU A 151 46.02 12.35 6.85
C GLU A 151 47.31 12.06 7.63
N LYS A 152 47.42 12.59 8.85
CA LYS A 152 48.35 12.10 9.87
C LYS A 152 47.60 11.06 10.70
N ASP A 153 47.95 9.79 10.51
CA ASP A 153 47.61 8.72 11.45
C ASP A 153 48.79 8.50 12.39
N ASP A 154 48.51 8.61 13.70
CA ASP A 154 49.34 8.08 14.77
C ASP A 154 49.11 6.56 14.85
N ASN A 155 50.18 5.78 14.76
CA ASN A 155 50.36 4.51 15.48
C ASN A 155 51.84 4.08 15.39
N ASP A 156 52.54 4.19 16.51
CA ASP A 156 53.63 3.30 16.91
C ASP A 156 53.07 1.85 16.96
N GLU A 157 53.76 0.75 16.65
CA GLU A 157 55.10 0.32 17.08
C GLU A 157 55.52 -0.93 16.26
N ASP A 158 56.82 -1.23 16.29
CA ASP A 158 57.51 -2.52 16.04
C ASP A 158 58.07 -2.92 14.65
N GLU A 159 59.36 -2.59 14.50
CA GLU A 159 60.49 -3.52 14.27
C GLU A 159 60.61 -4.32 12.95
N ARG A 160 61.51 -3.87 12.04
CA ARG A 160 62.84 -4.47 11.72
C ARG A 160 63.36 -4.17 10.30
N GLU A 161 64.61 -3.70 10.30
CA GLU A 161 65.74 -3.99 9.38
C GLU A 161 65.69 -3.65 7.88
N ASP A 162 66.67 -2.80 7.52
CA ASP A 162 67.64 -2.92 6.42
C ASP A 162 67.36 -2.43 4.97
N ASN A 163 68.09 -1.34 4.68
CA ASN A 163 69.02 -1.13 3.55
C ASN A 163 68.54 -0.62 2.18
N ASP A 164 69.19 0.51 1.83
CA ASP A 164 69.84 0.85 0.56
C ASP A 164 69.05 1.45 -0.64
N LYS A 165 69.37 2.75 -0.85
CA LYS A 165 70.00 3.38 -2.03
C LYS A 165 69.19 3.92 -3.22
N ASP A 166 69.62 5.15 -3.58
CA ASP A 166 69.73 5.82 -4.89
C ASP A 166 68.43 6.15 -5.66
N GLY A 167 68.22 7.31 -6.29
CA GLY A 167 69.04 8.49 -6.58
C GLY A 167 68.53 9.18 -7.86
N ARG A 168 68.69 10.52 -7.94
CA ARG A 168 68.70 11.41 -9.13
C ARG A 168 67.35 11.75 -9.79
N GLU A 169 66.88 12.99 -9.85
CA GLU A 169 67.38 14.27 -10.42
C GLU A 169 67.08 14.48 -11.93
N ASP A 170 66.84 15.77 -12.23
CA ASP A 170 66.76 16.52 -13.51
C ASP A 170 65.36 16.74 -14.10
N ASN A 171 64.72 17.92 -13.93
CA ASN A 171 64.99 19.26 -14.53
C ASN A 171 65.11 19.26 -16.05
N ASP A 172 64.24 19.98 -16.77
CA ASP A 172 64.53 21.33 -17.28
C ASP A 172 63.57 21.83 -18.39
N LYS A 173 63.21 23.12 -18.24
CA LYS A 173 63.24 24.23 -19.24
C LYS A 173 62.10 24.52 -20.23
N ASN A 174 61.55 25.73 -20.01
CA ASN A 174 61.48 26.93 -20.86
C ASN A 174 60.52 26.94 -22.06
N GLU A 175 59.48 27.78 -22.05
CA GLU A 175 59.47 29.25 -22.27
C GLU A 175 59.89 29.67 -23.69
N ARG A 176 58.91 30.16 -24.47
CA ARG A 176 59.05 31.28 -25.41
C ARG A 176 57.71 32.01 -25.54
N GLU A 177 57.66 33.23 -25.00
CA GLU A 177 56.74 34.28 -25.41
C GLU A 177 57.42 35.15 -26.47
N ASP A 178 56.66 35.63 -27.45
CA ASP A 178 57.04 36.77 -28.29
C ASP A 178 55.82 37.71 -28.44
N ASN A 179 56.12 39.00 -28.22
CA ASN A 179 55.30 40.21 -28.16
C ASN A 179 54.60 40.61 -29.47
N TYR A 180 53.46 41.33 -29.36
CA TYR A 180 53.23 42.64 -30.01
C TYR A 180 52.15 43.47 -29.25
N LYS A 181 52.45 44.76 -29.08
CA LYS A 181 51.69 45.92 -28.51
C LYS A 181 50.37 46.16 -29.27
N ASP A 182 49.37 47.00 -28.96
CA ASP A 182 49.05 48.15 -28.08
C ASP A 182 47.49 48.23 -28.18
N GLU A 183 46.66 48.61 -27.20
CA GLU A 183 46.17 49.97 -26.96
C GLU A 183 45.04 49.88 -25.89
N GLY A 184 44.87 50.91 -25.05
CA GLY A 184 43.54 51.24 -24.48
C GLY A 184 43.34 50.96 -22.98
N ASP A 185 43.92 51.82 -22.16
CA ASP A 185 43.74 51.99 -20.72
C ASP A 185 42.35 52.58 -20.40
N ASP A 186 41.34 51.74 -20.17
CA ASP A 186 40.04 52.16 -19.56
C ASP A 186 39.39 51.08 -18.66
N ASN A 187 39.94 49.86 -18.62
CA ASN A 187 39.28 48.73 -17.96
C ASN A 187 39.58 48.57 -16.46
N ARG A 188 40.54 49.30 -15.90
CA ARG A 188 41.06 48.99 -14.54
C ARG A 188 40.05 49.29 -13.43
N ALA A 189 39.28 50.38 -13.57
CA ALA A 189 38.25 50.78 -12.60
C ALA A 189 36.98 49.92 -12.67
N GLU A 190 36.69 49.33 -13.83
CA GLU A 190 35.55 48.44 -14.04
C GLU A 190 35.87 47.01 -13.61
N THR A 191 37.09 46.53 -13.85
CA THR A 191 37.58 45.22 -13.36
C THR A 191 37.66 45.14 -11.84
N ASP A 192 38.00 46.24 -11.15
CA ASP A 192 38.06 46.28 -9.69
C ASP A 192 36.68 46.38 -9.02
N LYS A 193 35.69 46.96 -9.71
CA LYS A 193 34.27 46.90 -9.30
C LYS A 193 33.67 45.51 -9.54
N LEU A 194 33.96 44.88 -10.68
CA LEU A 194 33.51 43.52 -11.02
C LEU A 194 34.12 42.45 -10.11
N LYS A 195 35.38 42.61 -9.67
CA LYS A 195 35.99 41.73 -8.65
C LYS A 195 35.30 41.85 -7.29
N ASN A 196 35.08 43.08 -6.80
CA ASN A 196 34.40 43.28 -5.51
C ASN A 196 32.94 42.80 -5.51
N LEU A 197 32.23 42.91 -6.64
CA LEU A 197 30.88 42.38 -6.82
C LEU A 197 30.86 40.85 -6.91
N ASN A 198 31.84 40.23 -7.58
CA ASN A 198 31.97 38.77 -7.64
C ASN A 198 32.36 38.16 -6.28
N ASP A 199 33.27 38.77 -5.53
CA ASP A 199 33.64 38.32 -4.18
C ASP A 199 32.45 38.46 -3.22
N SER A 200 31.62 39.49 -3.38
CA SER A 200 30.36 39.66 -2.66
C SER A 200 29.30 38.62 -3.05
N PHE A 201 29.28 38.16 -4.31
CA PHE A 201 28.26 37.23 -4.82
C PHE A 201 28.63 35.76 -4.53
N GLU A 202 29.92 35.40 -4.57
CA GLU A 202 30.44 34.13 -4.04
C GLU A 202 30.13 34.01 -2.54
N SER A 203 30.35 35.08 -1.77
CA SER A 203 29.98 35.13 -0.35
C SER A 203 28.47 34.97 -0.09
N LEU A 204 27.58 35.30 -1.05
CA LEU A 204 26.13 35.19 -0.85
C LEU A 204 25.60 33.80 -1.22
N ASN A 205 26.14 33.16 -2.25
CA ASN A 205 25.81 31.77 -2.60
C ASN A 205 26.34 30.78 -1.56
N ASP A 206 27.53 31.03 -1.00
CA ASP A 206 28.05 30.28 0.14
C ASP A 206 27.24 30.52 1.42
N ARG A 207 26.44 31.60 1.50
CA ARG A 207 25.53 31.90 2.62
C ARG A 207 24.12 31.31 2.47
N MET A 208 23.77 30.72 1.32
CA MET A 208 22.45 30.11 1.09
C MET A 208 22.48 28.59 0.83
N CYS A 209 23.65 27.95 0.93
CA CYS A 209 23.75 26.50 0.80
C CYS A 209 23.39 25.77 2.10
N ILE A 210 22.55 24.73 1.99
CA ILE A 210 22.24 23.79 3.09
C ILE A 210 23.51 23.21 3.76
N ASN A 211 24.64 23.22 3.06
CA ASN A 211 25.94 22.77 3.57
C ASN A 211 26.55 23.67 4.66
N ILE A 212 26.02 24.88 4.89
CA ILE A 212 26.42 25.76 6.01
C ILE A 212 25.97 25.18 7.34
N LEU A 213 24.85 24.44 7.34
CA LEU A 213 24.34 23.81 8.54
C LEU A 213 25.38 22.83 9.07
N ASN A 214 25.53 22.80 10.40
CA ASN A 214 26.38 21.80 11.04
C ASN A 214 25.77 20.40 10.90
N ASP A 215 26.55 19.40 11.26
CA ASP A 215 26.16 17.99 11.13
C ASP A 215 24.91 17.65 11.95
N ASP A 216 24.72 18.28 13.11
CA ASP A 216 23.53 18.08 13.96
C ASP A 216 22.25 18.58 13.28
N CYS A 217 22.29 19.77 12.68
CA CYS A 217 21.17 20.34 11.94
C CYS A 217 20.83 19.48 10.71
N LEU A 218 21.84 19.01 9.97
CA LEU A 218 21.63 18.12 8.82
C LEU A 218 21.06 16.77 9.25
N CYS A 219 21.60 16.15 10.30
CA CYS A 219 21.06 14.93 10.89
C CYS A 219 19.61 15.11 11.34
N ARG A 220 19.28 16.26 11.95
CA ARG A 220 17.92 16.58 12.35
C ARG A 220 16.98 16.70 11.14
N ILE A 221 17.42 17.33 10.06
CA ILE A 221 16.66 17.38 8.80
C ILE A 221 16.45 15.96 8.24
N PHE A 222 17.52 15.16 8.16
CA PHE A 222 17.44 13.77 7.67
C PHE A 222 16.51 12.91 8.52
N SER A 223 16.38 13.18 9.83
CA SER A 223 15.46 12.43 10.70
C SER A 223 13.98 12.56 10.32
N PHE A 224 13.62 13.57 9.51
CA PHE A 224 12.26 13.73 8.97
C PHE A 224 12.07 13.05 7.60
N LEU A 225 13.12 12.48 7.01
CA LEU A 225 13.06 11.78 5.74
C LEU A 225 12.66 10.32 5.94
N ASP A 226 11.84 9.80 5.03
CA ASP A 226 11.58 8.37 4.97
C ASP A 226 12.81 7.59 4.47
N VAL A 227 12.76 6.26 4.63
CA VAL A 227 13.85 5.34 4.26
C VAL A 227 14.25 5.48 2.79
N LYS A 228 13.32 5.84 1.89
CA LYS A 228 13.59 6.02 0.45
C LYS A 228 14.40 7.28 0.22
N TRP A 229 14.02 8.38 0.86
CA TRP A 229 14.75 9.64 0.76
C TRP A 229 16.11 9.56 1.45
N LEU A 230 16.22 8.82 2.56
CA LEU A 230 17.52 8.51 3.15
C LEU A 230 18.43 7.79 2.14
N LEU A 231 17.96 6.77 1.42
CA LEU A 231 18.80 6.13 0.40
C LEU A 231 19.27 7.09 -0.72
N LYS A 232 18.50 8.14 -1.00
CA LYS A 232 18.87 9.17 -1.99
C LYS A 232 19.87 10.18 -1.44
N THR A 233 19.78 10.56 -0.16
CA THR A 233 20.72 11.53 0.42
C THR A 233 22.16 10.99 0.45
N GLU A 234 22.36 9.66 0.48
CA GLU A 234 23.69 9.04 0.34
C GLU A 234 24.38 9.38 -1.00
N GLN A 235 23.61 9.74 -2.03
CA GLN A 235 24.13 9.98 -3.38
C GLN A 235 24.47 11.45 -3.65
N VAL A 236 24.23 12.34 -2.68
CA VAL A 236 24.42 13.78 -2.85
C VAL A 236 25.89 14.17 -2.73
N CYS A 237 26.53 13.85 -1.61
CA CYS A 237 27.96 14.09 -1.40
C CYS A 237 28.51 13.18 -0.28
N LYS A 238 29.85 13.11 -0.15
CA LYS A 238 30.53 12.30 0.87
C LYS A 238 30.10 12.64 2.30
N ARG A 239 29.92 13.94 2.61
CA ARG A 239 29.46 14.39 3.93
C ARG A 239 28.06 13.86 4.24
N TRP A 240 27.13 13.97 3.29
CA TRP A 240 25.77 13.48 3.48
C TRP A 240 25.73 11.96 3.61
N GLN A 241 26.54 11.25 2.85
CA GLN A 241 26.71 9.81 3.00
C GLN A 241 27.18 9.43 4.41
N ALA A 242 28.20 10.10 4.95
CA ALA A 242 28.71 9.84 6.29
C ALA A 242 27.67 10.13 7.39
N LEU A 243 26.99 11.28 7.31
CA LEU A 243 25.92 11.65 8.26
C LEU A 243 24.76 10.67 8.20
N ASN A 244 24.37 10.25 7.01
CA ASN A 244 23.28 9.31 6.85
C ASN A 244 23.62 7.92 7.41
N MET A 245 24.88 7.47 7.30
CA MET A 245 25.33 6.24 7.96
C MET A 245 25.17 6.28 9.48
N ILE A 246 25.28 7.47 10.10
CA ILE A 246 24.97 7.66 11.53
C ILE A 246 23.46 7.59 11.73
N MET A 247 22.68 8.24 10.88
CA MET A 247 21.21 8.27 10.96
C MET A 247 20.55 6.91 10.83
N TRP A 248 21.09 6.00 10.00
CA TRP A 248 20.59 4.62 9.91
C TRP A 248 20.59 3.86 11.23
N ARG A 249 21.45 4.25 12.19
CA ARG A 249 21.45 3.67 13.56
C ARG A 249 20.24 4.10 14.39
N SER A 250 19.62 5.23 14.03
CA SER A 250 18.41 5.74 14.68
C SER A 250 17.12 5.15 14.11
N VAL A 251 17.17 4.54 12.90
CA VAL A 251 16.02 3.93 12.24
C VAL A 251 15.57 2.69 13.01
N ARG A 252 14.36 2.76 13.58
CA ARG A 252 13.74 1.66 14.35
C ARG A 252 12.67 0.91 13.60
N SER A 253 12.09 1.53 12.57
CA SER A 253 11.02 0.95 11.77
C SER A 253 11.31 1.16 10.29
N VAL A 254 11.11 0.11 9.50
CA VAL A 254 11.16 0.17 8.05
C VAL A 254 9.89 -0.47 7.51
N ASP A 255 9.16 0.29 6.71
CA ASP A 255 7.92 -0.12 6.08
C ASP A 255 8.08 -0.16 4.55
N PHE A 256 8.00 -1.36 3.98
CA PHE A 256 8.03 -1.60 2.54
C PHE A 256 6.63 -1.84 1.94
N SER A 257 5.56 -1.74 2.74
CA SER A 257 4.17 -1.96 2.31
C SER A 257 3.55 -0.76 1.57
N THR A 258 4.20 0.40 1.66
CA THR A 258 3.76 1.62 0.98
C THR A 258 4.38 1.70 -0.42
N SER A 259 3.53 1.94 -1.42
CA SER A 259 3.92 2.12 -2.84
C SER A 259 4.90 3.28 -3.05
N SER A 260 5.07 4.12 -2.03
CA SER A 260 6.05 5.20 -1.99
C SER A 260 7.48 4.68 -2.05
N PHE A 261 7.79 3.48 -1.52
CA PHE A 261 9.17 3.04 -1.30
C PHE A 261 9.92 2.66 -2.58
N LEU A 262 9.30 1.89 -3.49
CA LEU A 262 9.91 1.50 -4.76
C LEU A 262 8.89 1.55 -5.91
N SER A 263 9.29 2.11 -7.05
CA SER A 263 8.56 1.99 -8.31
C SER A 263 8.71 0.59 -8.96
N ILE A 264 9.39 -0.33 -8.27
CA ILE A 264 9.82 -1.66 -8.73
C ILE A 264 9.67 -2.62 -7.53
N PRO A 265 9.36 -3.91 -7.72
CA PRO A 265 9.29 -4.88 -6.63
C PRO A 265 10.56 -4.92 -5.75
N LEU A 266 10.40 -5.13 -4.44
CA LEU A 266 11.53 -5.27 -3.52
C LEU A 266 12.26 -6.59 -3.78
N HIS A 267 13.48 -6.50 -4.28
CA HIS A 267 14.36 -7.65 -4.42
C HIS A 267 15.26 -7.83 -3.19
N LYS A 268 15.75 -9.06 -3.02
CA LYS A 268 16.67 -9.45 -1.95
C LYS A 268 17.85 -8.51 -1.75
N ILE A 269 18.50 -8.06 -2.84
CA ILE A 269 19.68 -7.18 -2.78
C ILE A 269 19.32 -5.84 -2.14
N SER A 270 18.16 -5.28 -2.51
CA SER A 270 17.66 -4.03 -1.95
C SER A 270 17.29 -4.20 -0.47
N LEU A 271 16.65 -5.31 -0.12
CA LEU A 271 16.38 -5.65 1.27
C LEU A 271 17.68 -5.75 2.07
N GLU A 272 18.66 -6.54 1.61
CA GLU A 272 19.95 -6.69 2.28
C GLU A 272 20.67 -5.34 2.45
N CYS A 273 20.63 -4.47 1.43
CA CYS A 273 21.21 -3.14 1.51
C CYS A 273 20.64 -2.32 2.66
N VAL A 274 19.32 -2.36 2.87
CA VAL A 274 18.66 -1.65 3.97
C VAL A 274 18.95 -2.32 5.31
N LEU A 275 18.79 -3.65 5.38
CA LEU A 275 18.99 -4.40 6.63
C LEU A 275 20.43 -4.26 7.16
N ARG A 276 21.43 -4.24 6.28
CA ARG A 276 22.84 -4.04 6.67
C ARG A 276 23.09 -2.66 7.29
N ARG A 277 22.35 -1.63 6.86
CA ARG A 277 22.46 -0.26 7.38
C ARG A 277 21.78 -0.10 8.74
N CYS A 278 20.56 -0.62 8.87
CA CYS A 278 19.83 -0.60 10.15
C CYS A 278 20.50 -1.51 11.19
N ASN A 279 21.00 -2.67 10.77
CA ASN A 279 21.64 -3.67 11.63
C ASN A 279 20.73 -4.02 12.84
N SER A 280 21.31 -4.30 14.01
CA SER A 280 20.58 -4.70 15.22
C SER A 280 19.69 -3.62 15.85
N ASN A 281 19.60 -2.43 15.26
CA ASN A 281 18.79 -1.32 15.77
C ASN A 281 17.31 -1.41 15.36
N LEU A 282 17.01 -2.21 14.34
CA LEU A 282 15.67 -2.34 13.78
C LEU A 282 14.75 -3.11 14.74
N LYS A 283 13.59 -2.52 15.04
CA LYS A 283 12.55 -3.10 15.89
C LYS A 283 11.33 -3.54 15.08
N VAL A 284 10.98 -2.83 14.01
CA VAL A 284 9.80 -3.10 13.19
C VAL A 284 10.23 -3.26 11.74
N LEU A 285 9.84 -4.37 11.12
CA LEU A 285 10.04 -4.61 9.70
C LEU A 285 8.71 -5.04 9.06
N ASP A 286 8.17 -4.19 8.20
CA ASP A 286 6.95 -4.49 7.45
C ASP A 286 7.30 -4.82 5.99
N LEU A 287 7.06 -6.09 5.62
CA LEU A 287 7.18 -6.63 4.28
C LEU A 287 5.81 -7.09 3.75
N THR A 288 4.72 -6.46 4.19
CA THR A 288 3.41 -6.70 3.60
C THR A 288 3.36 -6.14 2.17
N LYS A 289 2.59 -6.79 1.28
CA LYS A 289 2.46 -6.45 -0.16
C LYS A 289 3.66 -6.69 -1.07
N GLN A 290 4.59 -7.57 -0.72
CA GLN A 290 5.62 -7.99 -1.69
C GLN A 290 5.03 -8.92 -2.75
N GLU A 291 5.29 -8.65 -4.03
CA GLU A 291 4.80 -9.45 -5.16
C GLU A 291 5.68 -10.68 -5.41
N LYS A 292 5.66 -11.67 -4.50
CA LYS A 292 6.43 -12.94 -4.59
C LYS A 292 7.93 -12.78 -4.93
N SER A 293 8.50 -11.61 -4.68
CA SER A 293 9.87 -11.27 -5.05
C SER A 293 10.89 -11.75 -4.02
N LEU A 294 10.43 -12.05 -2.80
CA LEU A 294 11.22 -12.52 -1.67
C LEU A 294 11.01 -14.02 -1.47
N ASP A 295 12.10 -14.72 -1.16
CA ASP A 295 12.12 -16.14 -0.84
C ASP A 295 12.63 -16.40 0.58
N TYR A 296 12.74 -17.68 0.95
CA TYR A 296 13.27 -18.14 2.22
C TYR A 296 14.65 -17.58 2.60
N THR A 297 15.48 -17.17 1.63
CA THR A 297 16.80 -16.59 1.92
C THR A 297 16.69 -15.20 2.53
N SER A 298 15.57 -14.51 2.30
CA SER A 298 15.26 -13.20 2.90
C SER A 298 15.11 -13.31 4.42
N LEU A 299 14.52 -14.40 4.92
CA LEU A 299 14.43 -14.70 6.35
C LEU A 299 15.82 -14.89 6.98
N GLY A 300 16.75 -15.51 6.24
CA GLY A 300 18.15 -15.62 6.64
C GLY A 300 18.85 -14.26 6.76
N LEU A 301 18.55 -13.31 5.86
CA LEU A 301 19.07 -11.94 5.96
C LEU A 301 18.51 -11.19 7.17
N ILE A 302 17.21 -11.33 7.43
CA ILE A 302 16.55 -10.75 8.60
C ILE A 302 17.19 -11.30 9.88
N ALA A 303 17.33 -12.62 10.00
CA ALA A 303 18.00 -13.25 11.13
C ALA A 303 19.46 -12.77 11.30
N LYS A 304 20.18 -12.56 10.19
CA LYS A 304 21.59 -12.12 10.20
C LYS A 304 21.76 -10.71 10.75
N TYR A 305 20.92 -9.76 10.33
CA TYR A 305 21.12 -8.33 10.64
C TYR A 305 20.19 -7.82 11.76
N CYS A 306 18.97 -8.36 11.93
CA CYS A 306 17.92 -7.80 12.78
C CYS A 306 17.69 -8.61 14.07
N LYS A 307 18.68 -8.63 14.97
CA LYS A 307 18.65 -9.44 16.20
C LYS A 307 17.64 -8.96 17.27
N ASN A 308 17.34 -7.65 17.30
CA ASN A 308 16.45 -7.04 18.29
C ASN A 308 15.07 -6.71 17.71
N ILE A 309 14.65 -7.42 16.67
CA ILE A 309 13.34 -7.19 16.05
C ILE A 309 12.22 -7.55 17.03
N GLU A 310 11.25 -6.65 17.15
CA GLU A 310 10.07 -6.77 18.02
C GLU A 310 8.80 -7.03 17.20
N GLU A 311 8.71 -6.51 15.97
CA GLU A 311 7.55 -6.68 15.10
C GLU A 311 7.99 -7.05 13.68
N LEU A 312 7.46 -8.17 13.18
CA LEU A 312 7.79 -8.70 11.86
C LEU A 312 6.52 -9.04 11.08
N TYR A 313 6.33 -8.40 9.94
CA TYR A 313 5.18 -8.63 9.05
C TYR A 313 5.67 -9.18 7.72
N LEU A 314 5.20 -10.39 7.38
CA LEU A 314 5.61 -11.14 6.20
C LEU A 314 4.39 -11.42 5.33
N SER A 315 4.50 -11.12 4.03
CA SER A 315 3.44 -11.42 3.06
C SER A 315 4.00 -12.02 1.78
N ASN A 316 3.36 -13.06 1.23
CA ASN A 316 3.71 -13.70 -0.04
C ASN A 316 5.15 -14.25 -0.14
N ILE A 317 5.77 -14.63 0.99
CA ILE A 317 7.12 -15.21 0.99
C ILE A 317 7.02 -16.72 0.81
N VAL A 318 7.78 -17.25 -0.16
CA VAL A 318 7.94 -18.70 -0.33
C VAL A 318 8.95 -19.19 0.70
N MET A 319 8.45 -19.83 1.74
CA MET A 319 9.26 -20.39 2.83
C MET A 319 9.78 -21.78 2.47
N THR A 320 10.60 -22.32 3.36
CA THR A 320 10.97 -23.73 3.41
C THR A 320 11.01 -24.18 4.87
N ASP A 321 11.01 -25.48 5.12
CA ASP A 321 11.11 -26.06 6.47
C ASP A 321 12.37 -25.64 7.25
N ARG A 322 13.36 -25.07 6.54
CA ARG A 322 14.61 -24.55 7.12
C ARG A 322 14.61 -23.05 7.37
N SER A 323 13.58 -22.33 6.94
CA SER A 323 13.57 -20.87 6.93
C SER A 323 13.29 -20.24 8.30
N LEU A 324 12.28 -20.73 9.02
CA LEU A 324 11.89 -20.25 10.35
C LEU A 324 12.96 -20.49 11.44
N PRO A 325 13.69 -21.64 11.45
CA PRO A 325 14.80 -21.84 12.40
C PRO A 325 15.85 -20.71 12.44
N HIS A 326 16.10 -20.02 11.31
CA HIS A 326 16.99 -18.86 11.30
C HIS A 326 16.48 -17.73 12.20
N LEU A 327 15.17 -17.46 12.16
CA LEU A 327 14.52 -16.49 13.03
C LEU A 327 14.52 -16.98 14.49
N THR A 328 14.21 -18.26 14.73
CA THR A 328 14.17 -18.86 16.08
C THR A 328 15.45 -18.59 16.88
N ASN A 329 16.61 -18.72 16.22
CA ASN A 329 17.90 -18.60 16.89
C ASN A 329 18.40 -17.16 17.06
N SER A 330 17.81 -16.20 16.33
CA SER A 330 18.37 -14.84 16.20
C SER A 330 17.45 -13.74 16.71
N CYS A 331 16.14 -13.97 16.69
CA CYS A 331 15.11 -12.94 16.93
C CYS A 331 14.28 -13.29 18.18
N SER A 332 14.92 -13.32 19.35
CA SER A 332 14.28 -13.72 20.62
C SER A 332 13.41 -12.65 21.28
N SER A 333 13.47 -11.40 20.79
CA SER A 333 12.71 -10.27 21.33
C SER A 333 11.37 -10.02 20.61
N LEU A 334 10.93 -10.97 19.78
CA LEU A 334 9.76 -10.77 18.93
C LEU A 334 8.48 -10.74 19.79
N LYS A 335 7.71 -9.67 19.62
CA LYS A 335 6.43 -9.42 20.28
C LYS A 335 5.26 -9.62 19.32
N LYS A 336 5.44 -9.25 18.04
CA LYS A 336 4.38 -9.36 17.02
C LYS A 336 4.89 -10.06 15.78
N ILE A 337 4.13 -11.03 15.31
CA ILE A 337 4.37 -11.70 14.04
C ILE A 337 3.09 -11.74 13.22
N LEU A 338 3.19 -11.36 11.95
CA LEU A 338 2.16 -11.55 10.94
C LEU A 338 2.73 -12.37 9.78
N ILE A 339 2.04 -13.43 9.42
CA ILE A 339 2.34 -14.28 8.27
C ILE A 339 1.09 -14.32 7.38
N GLU A 340 1.16 -13.61 6.25
CA GLU A 340 0.09 -13.53 5.26
C GLU A 340 0.48 -14.26 3.98
N ASP A 341 -0.37 -15.18 3.51
CA ASP A 341 -0.24 -15.87 2.21
C ASP A 341 1.18 -16.41 1.92
N CYS A 342 1.89 -16.79 2.99
CA CYS A 342 3.18 -17.46 2.89
C CYS A 342 2.94 -18.95 2.68
N SER A 343 3.80 -19.60 1.89
CA SER A 343 3.62 -21.01 1.50
C SER A 343 4.83 -21.84 1.90
N ARG A 344 4.63 -23.17 1.98
CA ARG A 344 5.69 -24.16 2.25
C ARG A 344 6.38 -24.02 3.62
N PHE A 345 5.66 -23.53 4.63
CA PHE A 345 6.06 -23.72 6.02
C PHE A 345 5.26 -24.88 6.64
N SER A 346 5.84 -25.54 7.64
CA SER A 346 5.19 -26.62 8.38
C SER A 346 4.73 -26.16 9.76
N ASP A 347 3.66 -26.77 10.27
CA ASP A 347 3.19 -26.57 11.64
C ASP A 347 4.28 -26.95 12.67
N SER A 348 5.13 -27.94 12.35
CA SER A 348 6.25 -28.37 13.20
C SER A 348 7.34 -27.30 13.37
N ASP A 349 7.63 -26.52 12.32
CA ASP A 349 8.66 -25.48 12.40
C ASP A 349 8.16 -24.26 13.17
N LEU A 350 6.89 -23.89 12.99
CA LEU A 350 6.23 -22.89 13.82
C LEU A 350 6.16 -23.33 15.28
N PHE A 351 5.92 -24.62 15.55
CA PHE A 351 5.93 -25.15 16.90
C PHE A 351 7.29 -24.93 17.59
N LYS A 352 8.41 -25.23 16.89
CA LYS A 352 9.77 -24.98 17.43
C LYS A 352 9.99 -23.49 17.66
N PHE A 353 9.56 -22.64 16.73
CA PHE A 353 9.68 -21.19 16.84
C PHE A 353 8.92 -20.63 18.05
N PHE A 354 7.62 -20.95 18.18
CA PHE A 354 6.78 -20.49 19.29
C PHE A 354 7.17 -21.07 20.64
N LYS A 355 7.83 -22.22 20.68
CA LYS A 355 8.39 -22.77 21.92
C LYS A 355 9.53 -21.92 22.48
N VAL A 356 10.32 -21.27 21.62
CA VAL A 356 11.46 -20.42 22.02
C VAL A 356 11.02 -18.96 22.23
N SER A 357 10.06 -18.49 21.44
CA SER A 357 9.57 -17.12 21.52
C SER A 357 8.55 -16.95 22.65
N THR A 358 9.00 -16.46 23.81
CA THR A 358 8.18 -16.27 25.03
C THR A 358 7.66 -14.85 25.23
N THR A 359 8.00 -13.93 24.32
CA THR A 359 7.64 -12.50 24.41
C THR A 359 6.46 -12.11 23.52
N LEU A 360 5.80 -13.07 22.85
CA LEU A 360 4.78 -12.77 21.85
C LEU A 360 3.50 -12.23 22.51
N THR A 361 3.05 -11.07 22.06
CA THR A 361 1.76 -10.46 22.42
C THR A 361 0.76 -10.51 21.28
N SER A 362 1.23 -10.63 20.02
CA SER A 362 0.36 -10.73 18.83
C SER A 362 0.86 -11.79 17.86
N VAL A 363 -0.01 -12.74 17.52
CA VAL A 363 0.23 -13.75 16.50
C VAL A 363 -0.89 -13.68 15.46
N GLU A 364 -0.53 -13.40 14.21
CA GLU A 364 -1.47 -13.21 13.12
C GLU A 364 -1.11 -14.10 11.92
N PHE A 365 -2.03 -14.97 11.55
CA PHE A 365 -1.97 -15.78 10.33
C PHE A 365 -3.15 -15.39 9.43
N ILE A 366 -2.85 -15.06 8.18
CA ILE A 366 -3.84 -14.69 7.17
C ILE A 366 -3.59 -15.55 5.93
N LYS A 367 -4.61 -16.24 5.41
CA LYS A 367 -4.48 -17.16 4.26
C LYS A 367 -3.40 -18.23 4.46
N ALA A 368 -3.22 -18.68 5.70
CA ALA A 368 -2.22 -19.67 6.07
C ALA A 368 -2.75 -21.10 5.82
N ASN A 369 -2.89 -21.47 4.54
CA ASN A 369 -3.54 -22.72 4.13
C ASN A 369 -2.81 -24.01 4.52
N SER A 370 -1.61 -23.92 5.08
CA SER A 370 -0.83 -25.06 5.59
C SER A 370 -0.85 -25.17 7.12
N LEU A 371 -1.55 -24.27 7.81
CA LEU A 371 -1.58 -24.19 9.27
C LEU A 371 -2.66 -25.12 9.84
N LEU A 372 -2.25 -26.19 10.52
CA LEU A 372 -3.15 -27.10 11.23
C LEU A 372 -3.52 -26.56 12.63
N GLY A 373 -2.62 -25.78 13.25
CA GLY A 373 -2.86 -25.12 14.53
C GLY A 373 -2.16 -25.78 15.72
N GLY A 374 -1.53 -26.94 15.56
CA GLY A 374 -0.78 -27.62 16.62
C GLY A 374 0.34 -26.75 17.20
N CYS A 375 0.97 -25.91 16.37
CA CYS A 375 1.96 -24.93 16.79
C CYS A 375 1.41 -23.88 17.79
N LEU A 376 0.11 -23.61 17.78
CA LEU A 376 -0.50 -22.60 18.68
C LEU A 376 -0.54 -23.11 20.13
N THR A 377 -0.56 -24.43 20.34
CA THR A 377 -0.65 -25.04 21.68
C THR A 377 0.54 -24.72 22.59
N VAL A 378 1.70 -24.38 22.02
CA VAL A 378 2.91 -24.01 22.77
C VAL A 378 2.97 -22.54 23.16
N LEU A 379 2.03 -21.70 22.69
CA LEU A 379 1.99 -20.27 23.01
C LEU A 379 1.63 -19.97 24.47
N LYS A 380 1.43 -20.99 25.33
CA LYS A 380 1.18 -20.83 26.78
C LYS A 380 2.24 -20.03 27.54
N SER A 381 3.46 -19.97 27.01
CA SER A 381 4.59 -19.26 27.62
C SER A 381 4.69 -17.79 27.21
N SER A 382 3.79 -17.34 26.33
CA SER A 382 3.73 -15.98 25.82
C SER A 382 2.49 -15.25 26.35
N PRO A 383 2.58 -13.97 26.76
CA PRO A 383 1.43 -13.19 27.22
C PRO A 383 0.59 -12.71 26.02
N LEU A 384 -0.10 -13.65 25.35
CA LEU A 384 -0.78 -13.36 24.09
C LEU A 384 -2.02 -12.47 24.33
N GLU A 385 -2.04 -11.29 23.72
CA GLU A 385 -3.14 -10.33 23.77
C GLU A 385 -4.01 -10.37 22.51
N LYS A 386 -3.41 -10.69 21.36
CA LYS A 386 -4.07 -10.75 20.05
C LYS A 386 -3.74 -12.04 19.30
N LEU A 387 -4.78 -12.73 18.85
CA LEU A 387 -4.69 -13.89 17.97
C LEU A 387 -5.61 -13.70 16.77
N ARG A 388 -5.04 -13.72 15.56
CA ARG A 388 -5.78 -13.61 14.30
C ARG A 388 -5.48 -14.81 13.40
N LEU A 389 -6.53 -15.48 12.94
CA LEU A 389 -6.46 -16.72 12.17
C LEU A 389 -7.43 -16.64 10.97
N ASP A 390 -7.23 -15.64 10.11
CA ASP A 390 -8.17 -15.33 9.03
C ASP A 390 -7.85 -16.14 7.77
N ASP A 391 -8.87 -16.66 7.09
CA ASP A 391 -8.74 -17.46 5.86
C ASP A 391 -7.81 -18.68 6.04
N CYS A 392 -7.76 -19.23 7.26
CA CYS A 392 -7.02 -20.44 7.62
C CYS A 392 -7.98 -21.66 7.58
N PHE A 393 -8.10 -22.33 6.43
CA PHE A 393 -9.20 -23.28 6.19
C PHE A 393 -9.06 -24.67 6.82
N ILE A 394 -7.85 -25.06 7.25
CA ILE A 394 -7.55 -26.42 7.71
C ILE A 394 -7.22 -26.51 9.21
N LEU A 395 -7.60 -25.49 9.99
CA LEU A 395 -7.37 -25.45 11.43
C LEU A 395 -8.12 -26.56 12.17
N ASP A 396 -7.43 -27.16 13.13
CA ASP A 396 -7.98 -28.08 14.12
C ASP A 396 -8.61 -27.30 15.30
N SER A 397 -9.87 -27.60 15.62
CA SER A 397 -10.62 -26.87 16.65
C SER A 397 -10.02 -27.02 18.05
N ASP A 398 -9.52 -28.22 18.38
CA ASP A 398 -9.02 -28.53 19.71
C ASP A 398 -7.68 -27.81 19.95
N CYS A 399 -6.83 -27.74 18.93
CA CYS A 399 -5.59 -26.98 18.98
C CYS A 399 -5.85 -25.48 19.22
N VAL A 400 -6.85 -24.91 18.54
CA VAL A 400 -7.25 -23.50 18.73
C VAL A 400 -7.81 -23.29 20.14
N LEU A 401 -8.74 -24.13 20.59
CA LEU A 401 -9.33 -24.04 21.94
C LEU A 401 -8.26 -24.17 23.02
N LYS A 402 -7.29 -25.08 22.86
CA LYS A 402 -6.16 -25.22 23.79
C LYS A 402 -5.31 -23.96 23.84
N CYS A 403 -5.06 -23.32 22.70
CA CYS A 403 -4.37 -22.04 22.66
C CYS A 403 -5.15 -20.93 23.40
N LEU A 404 -6.48 -20.88 23.23
CA LEU A 404 -7.34 -19.92 23.94
C LEU A 404 -7.34 -20.18 25.45
N GLU A 405 -7.43 -21.44 25.88
CA GLU A 405 -7.38 -21.84 27.30
C GLU A 405 -6.07 -21.41 27.94
N ASN A 406 -4.94 -21.63 27.25
CA ASN A 406 -3.62 -21.25 27.73
C ASN A 406 -3.46 -19.73 27.91
N ASN A 407 -4.25 -18.91 27.20
CA ASN A 407 -4.11 -17.45 27.14
C ASN A 407 -5.37 -16.71 27.62
N HIS A 408 -6.27 -17.38 28.34
CA HIS A 408 -7.58 -16.84 28.69
C HIS A 408 -7.54 -15.53 29.50
N SER A 409 -6.49 -15.34 30.30
CA SER A 409 -6.32 -14.16 31.17
C SER A 409 -5.76 -12.94 30.42
N THR A 410 -4.96 -13.16 29.38
CA THR A 410 -4.26 -12.09 28.62
C THR A 410 -4.96 -11.74 27.32
N LEU A 411 -5.65 -12.69 26.67
CA LEU A 411 -6.22 -12.48 25.34
C LEU A 411 -7.36 -11.45 25.38
N ARG A 412 -7.32 -10.48 24.46
CA ARG A 412 -8.30 -9.39 24.33
C ARG A 412 -8.85 -9.25 22.92
N HIS A 413 -8.10 -9.70 21.92
CA HIS A 413 -8.46 -9.60 20.51
C HIS A 413 -8.39 -10.99 19.86
N PHE A 414 -9.51 -11.46 19.34
CA PHE A 414 -9.58 -12.72 18.60
C PHE A 414 -10.27 -12.53 17.25
N SER A 415 -9.70 -13.10 16.20
CA SER A 415 -10.26 -13.06 14.85
C SER A 415 -10.12 -14.41 14.17
N LEU A 416 -11.22 -14.86 13.58
CA LEU A 416 -11.35 -16.15 12.93
C LEU A 416 -12.28 -16.02 11.74
N ASN A 417 -11.86 -15.20 10.77
CA ASN A 417 -12.68 -14.89 9.59
C ASN A 417 -12.54 -15.99 8.53
N THR A 418 -13.64 -16.27 7.82
CA THR A 418 -13.69 -17.27 6.74
C THR A 418 -13.21 -18.67 7.15
N SER A 419 -13.42 -19.10 8.39
CA SER A 419 -13.03 -20.44 8.85
C SER A 419 -14.14 -21.46 8.59
N ILE A 420 -13.93 -22.35 7.61
CA ILE A 420 -15.00 -23.20 7.04
C ILE A 420 -15.14 -24.55 7.78
N ARG A 421 -14.08 -25.06 8.42
CA ARG A 421 -14.06 -26.41 9.01
C ARG A 421 -14.42 -26.49 10.49
N LEU A 422 -14.58 -25.37 11.18
CA LEU A 422 -14.76 -25.40 12.64
C LEU A 422 -16.20 -25.77 13.01
N PRO A 423 -16.39 -26.69 13.97
CA PRO A 423 -17.72 -27.21 14.30
C PRO A 423 -18.59 -26.16 15.00
N GLN A 424 -19.91 -26.35 14.96
CA GLN A 424 -20.88 -25.40 15.52
C GLN A 424 -20.68 -25.15 17.03
N HIS A 425 -20.35 -26.20 17.79
CA HIS A 425 -20.13 -26.10 19.24
C HIS A 425 -18.86 -25.32 19.62
N PHE A 426 -17.99 -25.00 18.66
CA PHE A 426 -16.77 -24.22 18.89
C PHE A 426 -17.08 -22.85 19.50
N ILE A 427 -18.16 -22.18 19.06
CA ILE A 427 -18.52 -20.85 19.58
C ILE A 427 -18.89 -20.90 21.07
N ASN A 428 -19.59 -21.95 21.51
CA ASN A 428 -19.87 -22.19 22.93
C ASN A 428 -18.58 -22.33 23.73
N ALA A 429 -17.69 -23.21 23.28
CA ALA A 429 -16.41 -23.43 23.95
C ALA A 429 -15.54 -22.16 23.96
N LEU A 430 -15.54 -21.38 22.88
CA LEU A 430 -14.81 -20.13 22.77
C LEU A 430 -15.26 -19.12 23.82
N VAL A 431 -16.56 -18.85 23.92
CA VAL A 431 -17.06 -17.82 24.86
C VAL A 431 -16.87 -18.22 26.31
N ASP A 432 -16.92 -19.52 26.61
CA ASP A 432 -16.67 -20.05 27.95
C ASP A 432 -15.15 -20.02 28.29
N THR A 433 -14.28 -20.19 27.30
CA THR A 433 -12.82 -20.20 27.50
C THR A 433 -12.23 -18.79 27.61
N VAL A 434 -12.70 -17.82 26.82
CA VAL A 434 -12.15 -16.45 26.76
C VAL A 434 -13.23 -15.37 27.02
N PRO A 435 -13.78 -15.29 28.25
CA PRO A 435 -14.89 -14.37 28.55
C PRO A 435 -14.49 -12.89 28.56
N ASN A 436 -13.20 -12.57 28.70
CA ASN A 436 -12.68 -11.20 28.81
C ASN A 436 -12.32 -10.56 27.45
N LEU A 437 -12.77 -11.14 26.33
CA LEU A 437 -12.52 -10.57 25.01
C LEU A 437 -13.12 -9.17 24.88
N THR A 438 -12.35 -8.28 24.29
CA THR A 438 -12.77 -6.89 23.97
C THR A 438 -13.02 -6.69 22.49
N SER A 439 -12.49 -7.57 21.65
CA SER A 439 -12.62 -7.52 20.20
C SER A 439 -12.77 -8.93 19.63
N LEU A 440 -13.84 -9.15 18.89
CA LEU A 440 -14.12 -10.41 18.22
C LEU A 440 -14.49 -10.17 16.75
N SER A 441 -13.88 -10.94 15.85
CA SER A 441 -14.24 -10.96 14.43
C SER A 441 -14.51 -12.38 13.97
N LEU A 442 -15.72 -12.62 13.46
CA LEU A 442 -16.22 -13.87 12.89
C LEU A 442 -16.90 -13.58 11.54
N SER A 443 -16.28 -12.72 10.74
CA SER A 443 -16.78 -12.36 9.42
C SER A 443 -16.70 -13.56 8.48
N ARG A 444 -17.79 -13.81 7.74
CA ARG A 444 -17.95 -14.99 6.88
C ARG A 444 -17.62 -16.31 7.59
N PHE A 445 -17.76 -16.35 8.92
CA PHE A 445 -17.45 -17.53 9.70
C PHE A 445 -18.42 -18.66 9.33
N ASN A 446 -17.84 -19.85 9.14
CA ASN A 446 -18.44 -21.12 8.72
C ASN A 446 -19.85 -21.02 8.09
N PRO A 447 -19.98 -21.17 6.76
CA PRO A 447 -21.27 -21.10 6.07
C PRO A 447 -22.27 -22.19 6.46
N LEU A 448 -21.84 -23.24 7.19
CA LEU A 448 -22.68 -24.33 7.68
C LEU A 448 -23.30 -24.06 9.06
N CYS A 449 -22.98 -22.94 9.71
CA CYS A 449 -23.59 -22.59 11.00
C CYS A 449 -25.11 -22.37 10.89
N THR A 450 -25.88 -22.88 11.85
CA THR A 450 -27.33 -22.68 11.94
C THR A 450 -27.71 -21.43 12.74
N THR A 451 -29.01 -21.08 12.73
CA THR A 451 -29.62 -19.83 13.24
C THR A 451 -29.44 -19.50 14.73
N TYR A 452 -28.84 -20.40 15.52
CA TYR A 452 -28.58 -20.21 16.97
C TYR A 452 -27.10 -20.27 17.36
N THR A 453 -26.20 -20.51 16.39
CA THR A 453 -24.77 -20.73 16.66
C THR A 453 -24.11 -19.55 17.38
N LEU A 454 -24.58 -18.33 17.10
CA LEU A 454 -23.97 -17.09 17.57
C LEU A 454 -24.65 -16.48 18.81
N VAL A 455 -25.78 -17.03 19.25
CA VAL A 455 -26.44 -16.63 20.51
C VAL A 455 -25.48 -16.58 21.72
N PRO A 456 -24.54 -17.54 21.89
CA PRO A 456 -23.60 -17.55 23.02
C PRO A 456 -22.67 -16.33 23.08
N LEU A 457 -22.51 -15.57 21.98
CA LEU A 457 -21.70 -14.35 21.96
C LEU A 457 -22.18 -13.31 22.98
N GLY A 458 -23.46 -13.34 23.37
CA GLY A 458 -23.99 -12.51 24.45
C GLY A 458 -23.35 -12.75 25.83
N LYS A 459 -22.54 -13.81 26.02
CA LYS A 459 -21.79 -14.02 27.26
C LYS A 459 -20.56 -13.09 27.39
N LEU A 460 -20.11 -12.47 26.30
CA LEU A 460 -18.91 -11.62 26.26
C LEU A 460 -19.19 -10.20 26.75
N SER A 461 -19.26 -9.99 28.06
CA SER A 461 -19.70 -8.72 28.66
C SER A 461 -18.75 -7.54 28.43
N GLN A 462 -17.46 -7.81 28.20
CA GLN A 462 -16.41 -6.80 28.02
C GLN A 462 -16.18 -6.43 26.54
N LEU A 463 -17.00 -6.96 25.63
CA LEU A 463 -16.82 -6.80 24.19
C LEU A 463 -17.09 -5.35 23.77
N LYS A 464 -16.12 -4.74 23.10
CA LYS A 464 -16.17 -3.37 22.57
C LYS A 464 -16.26 -3.33 21.05
N TYR A 465 -15.67 -4.32 20.38
CA TYR A 465 -15.67 -4.47 18.92
C TYR A 465 -16.21 -5.84 18.53
N LEU A 466 -17.21 -5.86 17.65
CA LEU A 466 -17.79 -7.07 17.08
C LEU A 466 -17.93 -6.95 15.56
N ASN A 467 -17.35 -7.89 14.83
CA ASN A 467 -17.50 -8.00 13.39
C ASN A 467 -18.11 -9.34 12.99
N LEU A 468 -19.34 -9.29 12.45
CA LEU A 468 -20.10 -10.41 11.91
C LEU A 468 -20.47 -10.17 10.43
N CYS A 469 -19.67 -9.35 9.72
CA CYS A 469 -19.86 -9.05 8.31
C CYS A 469 -20.01 -10.35 7.49
N GLN A 470 -21.06 -10.41 6.66
CA GLN A 470 -21.41 -11.53 5.79
C GLN A 470 -21.54 -12.87 6.53
N ASN A 471 -21.96 -12.83 7.79
CA ASN A 471 -22.24 -14.03 8.56
C ASN A 471 -23.72 -14.40 8.44
N ARG A 472 -23.99 -15.59 7.89
CA ARG A 472 -25.36 -16.10 7.66
C ARG A 472 -26.06 -16.56 8.93
N ALA A 473 -25.34 -16.82 10.01
CA ALA A 473 -25.93 -17.31 11.26
C ALA A 473 -26.49 -16.19 12.16
N VAL A 474 -26.42 -14.93 11.72
CA VAL A 474 -26.97 -13.79 12.46
C VAL A 474 -28.48 -13.77 12.31
N THR A 475 -29.17 -13.67 13.45
CA THR A 475 -30.62 -13.64 13.59
C THR A 475 -31.03 -12.59 14.62
N ASP A 476 -32.33 -12.27 14.69
CA ASP A 476 -32.92 -11.40 15.72
C ASP A 476 -32.62 -11.88 17.12
N SER A 477 -32.65 -13.21 17.34
CA SER A 477 -32.27 -13.82 18.62
C SER A 477 -30.80 -13.55 18.95
N THR A 478 -29.91 -13.66 17.96
CA THR A 478 -28.48 -13.35 18.11
C THR A 478 -28.30 -11.89 18.50
N ILE A 479 -28.94 -10.96 17.78
CA ILE A 479 -28.87 -9.51 18.07
C ILE A 479 -29.41 -9.22 19.48
N ALA A 480 -30.56 -9.78 19.85
CA ALA A 480 -31.16 -9.58 21.17
C ALA A 480 -30.23 -10.03 22.32
N CYS A 481 -29.57 -11.19 22.16
CA CYS A 481 -28.61 -11.69 23.14
C CYS A 481 -27.35 -10.82 23.22
N ILE A 482 -26.82 -10.34 22.09
CA ILE A 482 -25.68 -9.42 22.06
C ILE A 482 -26.03 -8.10 22.74
N VAL A 483 -27.18 -7.52 22.41
CA VAL A 483 -27.65 -6.25 23.01
C VAL A 483 -27.82 -6.37 24.52
N LYS A 484 -28.35 -7.49 25.00
CA LYS A 484 -28.54 -7.75 26.44
C LYS A 484 -27.22 -8.02 27.16
N GLY A 485 -26.30 -8.72 26.50
CA GLY A 485 -25.12 -9.31 27.13
C GLY A 485 -23.83 -8.51 26.99
N CYS A 486 -23.72 -7.63 25.97
CA CYS A 486 -22.50 -6.92 25.61
C CYS A 486 -22.70 -5.37 25.71
N PRO A 487 -22.87 -4.81 26.92
CA PRO A 487 -23.18 -3.38 27.11
C PRO A 487 -22.03 -2.44 26.74
N GLU A 488 -20.80 -2.95 26.66
CA GLU A 488 -19.59 -2.20 26.34
C GLU A 488 -19.36 -2.00 24.84
N LEU A 489 -20.22 -2.53 23.97
CA LEU A 489 -20.07 -2.47 22.52
C LEU A 489 -20.06 -1.02 22.01
N GLN A 490 -19.01 -0.71 21.25
CA GLN A 490 -18.77 0.59 20.63
C GLN A 490 -18.76 0.47 19.10
N THR A 491 -18.27 -0.65 18.58
CA THR A 491 -18.19 -0.90 17.14
C THR A 491 -18.87 -2.22 16.79
N VAL A 492 -19.85 -2.15 15.90
CA VAL A 492 -20.58 -3.32 15.40
C VAL A 492 -20.60 -3.29 13.88
N ASN A 493 -20.16 -4.38 13.26
CA ASN A 493 -20.26 -4.58 11.81
C ASN A 493 -21.14 -5.81 11.52
N LEU A 494 -22.30 -5.56 10.92
CA LEU A 494 -23.26 -6.55 10.42
C LEU A 494 -23.45 -6.45 8.90
N SER A 495 -22.52 -5.82 8.17
CA SER A 495 -22.64 -5.63 6.73
C SER A 495 -22.89 -6.96 6.00
N GLY A 496 -24.00 -7.09 5.26
CA GLY A 496 -24.38 -8.31 4.57
C GLY A 496 -24.63 -9.54 5.47
N ALA A 497 -24.81 -9.34 6.77
CA ALA A 497 -25.23 -10.41 7.67
C ALA A 497 -26.65 -10.90 7.33
N GLY A 498 -27.00 -12.13 7.70
CA GLY A 498 -28.34 -12.68 7.43
C GLY A 498 -28.66 -12.91 5.94
N LEU A 499 -27.76 -12.58 5.01
CA LEU A 499 -27.98 -12.79 3.57
C LEU A 499 -28.29 -14.26 3.27
N ARG A 500 -29.44 -14.49 2.62
CA ARG A 500 -29.93 -15.81 2.14
C ARG A 500 -30.32 -16.80 3.26
N THR A 501 -30.62 -16.33 4.47
CA THR A 501 -31.26 -17.18 5.50
C THR A 501 -32.71 -17.43 5.12
N ILE A 502 -33.07 -18.69 4.92
CA ILE A 502 -34.45 -19.15 4.84
C ILE A 502 -34.70 -19.97 6.12
N PRO A 503 -35.70 -19.66 6.97
CA PRO A 503 -36.70 -18.58 6.92
C PRO A 503 -36.45 -17.41 7.91
N LEU A 504 -37.02 -16.23 7.59
CA LEU A 504 -37.57 -15.11 8.40
C LEU A 504 -37.02 -14.69 9.79
N ASP A 505 -35.88 -15.20 10.26
CA ASP A 505 -35.38 -14.92 11.62
C ASP A 505 -34.50 -13.67 11.72
N PHE A 506 -34.34 -12.91 10.63
CA PHE A 506 -33.59 -11.65 10.59
C PHE A 506 -34.51 -10.54 10.06
N THR A 507 -34.89 -9.60 10.91
CA THR A 507 -35.92 -8.59 10.60
C THR A 507 -35.46 -7.16 10.94
N ALA A 508 -36.16 -6.18 10.39
CA ALA A 508 -35.97 -4.76 10.71
C ALA A 508 -36.19 -4.45 12.21
N ASP A 509 -37.15 -5.14 12.88
CA ASP A 509 -37.37 -5.02 14.32
C ASP A 509 -36.18 -5.56 15.12
N GLY A 510 -35.66 -6.73 14.72
CA GLY A 510 -34.45 -7.30 15.28
C GLY A 510 -33.25 -6.36 15.16
N LEU A 511 -33.05 -5.80 13.97
CA LEU A 511 -31.96 -4.87 13.70
C LEU A 511 -32.10 -3.56 14.50
N SER A 512 -33.32 -3.05 14.66
CA SER A 512 -33.64 -1.87 15.47
C SER A 512 -33.24 -2.01 16.94
N LYS A 513 -33.11 -3.24 17.47
CA LYS A 513 -32.68 -3.49 18.86
C LYS A 513 -31.24 -3.05 19.12
N LEU A 514 -30.41 -2.89 18.08
CA LEU A 514 -29.07 -2.32 18.21
C LEU A 514 -29.09 -0.92 18.84
N GLY A 515 -30.18 -0.17 18.70
CA GLY A 515 -30.37 1.13 19.35
C GLY A 515 -30.31 1.08 20.89
N ASN A 516 -30.39 -0.10 21.50
CA ASN A 516 -30.28 -0.25 22.94
C ASN A 516 -28.81 -0.32 23.42
N LEU A 517 -27.82 -0.43 22.53
CA LEU A 517 -26.40 -0.38 22.85
C LEU A 517 -25.95 1.05 23.16
N LYS A 518 -25.90 1.43 24.45
CA LYS A 518 -25.68 2.82 24.87
C LYS A 518 -24.30 3.41 24.57
N LYS A 519 -23.31 2.55 24.31
CA LYS A 519 -21.92 2.95 23.99
C LYS A 519 -21.61 2.88 22.49
N LEU A 520 -22.58 2.57 21.64
CA LEU A 520 -22.40 2.43 20.20
C LEU A 520 -21.92 3.75 19.58
N ARG A 521 -20.80 3.69 18.86
CA ARG A 521 -20.17 4.82 18.15
C ARG A 521 -20.00 4.54 16.66
N ASN A 522 -19.77 3.29 16.29
CA ASN A 522 -19.48 2.88 14.93
C ASN A 522 -20.41 1.73 14.56
N LEU A 523 -21.24 1.92 13.54
CA LEU A 523 -22.17 0.91 13.07
C LEU A 523 -22.07 0.74 11.55
N ASP A 524 -21.91 -0.50 11.12
CA ASP A 524 -22.00 -0.88 9.71
C ASP A 524 -23.14 -1.89 9.53
N ILE A 525 -24.21 -1.46 8.87
CA ILE A 525 -25.41 -2.22 8.52
C ILE A 525 -25.64 -2.19 7.00
N SER A 526 -24.55 -2.09 6.25
CA SER A 526 -24.56 -2.07 4.78
C SER A 526 -25.06 -3.40 4.20
N TYR A 527 -25.65 -3.35 3.01
CA TYR A 527 -26.09 -4.53 2.24
C TYR A 527 -27.10 -5.40 2.99
N LEU A 528 -27.94 -4.80 3.83
CA LEU A 528 -29.03 -5.46 4.55
C LEU A 528 -30.36 -4.99 3.95
N PHE A 529 -31.23 -5.93 3.57
CA PHE A 529 -32.54 -5.61 3.01
C PHE A 529 -33.46 -4.95 4.06
N GLU A 530 -33.26 -5.35 5.31
CA GLU A 530 -34.01 -4.95 6.51
C GLU A 530 -33.63 -3.55 7.01
N THR A 531 -32.61 -2.90 6.43
CA THR A 531 -32.25 -1.52 6.79
C THR A 531 -33.15 -0.55 6.06
N ASP A 532 -34.21 -0.13 6.73
CA ASP A 532 -35.17 0.90 6.31
C ASP A 532 -35.08 2.18 7.16
N ASP A 533 -35.90 3.18 6.82
CA ASP A 533 -35.96 4.45 7.55
C ASP A 533 -36.28 4.27 9.04
N ILE A 534 -37.24 3.39 9.37
CA ILE A 534 -37.67 3.14 10.75
C ILE A 534 -36.51 2.60 11.57
N THR A 535 -35.75 1.68 10.99
CA THR A 535 -34.60 1.03 11.64
C THR A 535 -33.51 2.04 11.98
N VAL A 536 -33.09 2.86 11.01
CA VAL A 536 -32.01 3.85 11.24
C VAL A 536 -32.46 4.95 12.20
N ILE A 537 -33.74 5.35 12.17
CA ILE A 537 -34.32 6.33 13.11
C ILE A 537 -34.33 5.77 14.54
N ASN A 538 -34.76 4.53 14.72
CA ASN A 538 -34.79 3.87 16.03
C ASN A 538 -33.40 3.74 16.65
N ILE A 539 -32.38 3.49 15.82
CA ILE A 539 -30.99 3.43 16.27
C ILE A 539 -30.51 4.84 16.63
N ALA A 540 -30.61 5.81 15.71
CA ALA A 540 -30.09 7.16 15.93
C ALA A 540 -30.76 7.89 17.12
N SER A 541 -32.08 7.73 17.29
CA SER A 541 -32.82 8.37 18.40
C SER A 541 -32.37 7.92 19.79
N LYS A 542 -31.80 6.72 19.90
CA LYS A 542 -31.29 6.17 21.16
C LYS A 542 -29.76 6.28 21.30
N ASN A 543 -29.07 6.70 20.23
CA ASN A 543 -27.61 6.78 20.14
C ASN A 543 -27.14 8.16 19.62
N PRO A 544 -27.32 9.24 20.40
CA PRO A 544 -26.90 10.59 19.97
C PRO A 544 -25.38 10.74 19.79
N HIS A 545 -24.59 9.80 20.32
CA HIS A 545 -23.12 9.78 20.26
C HIS A 545 -22.54 8.95 19.10
N LEU A 546 -23.39 8.56 18.15
CA LEU A 546 -22.96 7.83 16.96
C LEU A 546 -22.02 8.71 16.13
N LYS A 547 -20.83 8.20 15.83
CA LYS A 547 -19.77 8.90 15.08
C LYS A 547 -19.70 8.43 13.63
N ASP A 548 -19.84 7.13 13.41
CA ASP A 548 -19.73 6.51 12.10
C ASP A 548 -20.92 5.60 11.84
N LEU A 549 -21.66 5.87 10.77
CA LEU A 549 -22.75 5.02 10.30
C LEU A 549 -22.53 4.67 8.83
N LYS A 550 -22.64 3.38 8.51
CA LYS A 550 -22.61 2.88 7.12
C LYS A 550 -23.89 2.11 6.82
N CYS A 551 -24.59 2.55 5.79
CA CYS A 551 -25.79 1.95 5.24
C CYS A 551 -25.66 1.86 3.71
N VAL A 552 -24.60 1.23 3.21
CA VAL A 552 -24.32 1.14 1.76
C VAL A 552 -25.19 0.06 1.13
N GLY A 553 -25.85 0.35 0.01
CA GLY A 553 -26.62 -0.65 -0.75
C GLY A 553 -27.81 -1.23 0.01
N CYS A 554 -28.50 -0.42 0.81
CA CYS A 554 -29.71 -0.74 1.55
C CYS A 554 -30.94 -0.25 0.74
N PRO A 555 -31.66 -1.13 0.03
CA PRO A 555 -32.62 -0.73 -1.01
C PRO A 555 -33.86 0.03 -0.47
N ASN A 556 -34.19 -0.13 0.81
CA ASN A 556 -35.37 0.45 1.45
C ASN A 556 -35.07 1.75 2.24
N LEU A 557 -33.82 2.25 2.19
CA LEU A 557 -33.42 3.48 2.88
C LEU A 557 -33.66 4.70 1.99
N SER A 558 -34.36 5.71 2.51
CA SER A 558 -34.72 6.93 1.78
C SER A 558 -34.14 8.20 2.41
N ASP A 559 -34.44 9.36 1.80
CA ASP A 559 -34.09 10.66 2.37
C ASP A 559 -34.63 10.84 3.80
N ASN A 560 -35.84 10.35 4.11
CA ASN A 560 -36.47 10.55 5.41
C ASN A 560 -35.66 9.93 6.57
N GLY A 561 -35.18 8.70 6.40
CA GLY A 561 -34.30 8.04 7.37
C GLY A 561 -32.98 8.78 7.52
N CYS A 562 -32.35 9.14 6.41
CA CYS A 562 -31.04 9.81 6.41
C CYS A 562 -31.09 11.20 7.06
N ILE A 563 -32.10 12.01 6.72
CA ILE A 563 -32.33 13.34 7.30
C ILE A 563 -32.54 13.24 8.80
N SER A 564 -33.33 12.26 9.24
CA SER A 564 -33.60 12.03 10.65
C SER A 564 -32.33 11.65 11.41
N VAL A 565 -31.52 10.73 10.89
CA VAL A 565 -30.22 10.36 11.49
C VAL A 565 -29.33 11.59 11.65
N ILE A 566 -29.18 12.40 10.59
CA ILE A 566 -28.32 13.59 10.59
C ILE A 566 -28.80 14.65 11.59
N SER A 567 -30.10 14.69 11.87
CA SER A 567 -30.72 15.64 12.82
C SER A 567 -30.72 15.14 14.26
N LEU A 568 -30.67 13.82 14.49
CA LEU A 568 -30.70 13.19 15.82
C LEU A 568 -29.31 12.94 16.39
N SER A 569 -28.28 12.83 15.54
CA SER A 569 -26.90 12.52 15.93
C SER A 569 -25.95 13.68 15.59
N ASP A 570 -25.81 14.62 16.52
CA ASP A 570 -24.91 15.78 16.37
C ASP A 570 -23.43 15.38 16.32
N ASP A 571 -23.05 14.26 16.97
CA ASP A 571 -21.68 13.75 17.00
C ASP A 571 -21.29 12.95 15.75
N LEU A 572 -22.20 12.83 14.76
CA LEU A 572 -21.96 12.04 13.55
C LEU A 572 -20.90 12.71 12.65
N GLU A 573 -19.77 12.04 12.52
CA GLU A 573 -18.59 12.46 11.76
C GLU A 573 -18.61 11.89 10.34
N ASN A 574 -18.97 10.61 10.18
CA ASN A 574 -19.00 9.93 8.89
C ASN A 574 -20.34 9.22 8.67
N PHE A 575 -21.00 9.53 7.55
CA PHE A 575 -22.21 8.83 7.11
C PHE A 575 -22.05 8.36 5.66
N GLU A 576 -22.03 7.05 5.47
CA GLU A 576 -21.83 6.40 4.19
C GLU A 576 -23.13 5.73 3.72
N ILE A 577 -23.71 6.26 2.63
CA ILE A 577 -25.04 5.88 2.10
C ILE A 577 -24.99 5.58 0.60
N CYS A 578 -23.86 5.07 0.14
CA CYS A 578 -23.63 4.79 -1.28
C CYS A 578 -24.59 3.73 -1.83
N GLY A 579 -24.94 3.83 -3.12
CA GLY A 579 -25.76 2.85 -3.82
C GLY A 579 -27.25 2.83 -3.45
N ASN A 580 -27.72 3.75 -2.60
CA ASN A 580 -29.13 3.86 -2.22
C ASN A 580 -29.87 4.80 -3.20
N HIS A 581 -30.67 4.21 -4.08
CA HIS A 581 -31.31 4.92 -5.20
C HIS A 581 -32.42 5.89 -4.77
N LEU A 582 -33.04 5.66 -3.60
CA LEU A 582 -34.10 6.51 -3.04
C LEU A 582 -33.59 7.78 -2.34
N ILE A 583 -32.26 7.94 -2.23
CA ILE A 583 -31.64 9.10 -1.61
C ILE A 583 -31.37 10.16 -2.67
N THR A 584 -31.82 11.38 -2.41
CA THR A 584 -31.78 12.50 -3.34
C THR A 584 -31.03 13.70 -2.76
N GLN A 585 -31.04 14.80 -3.51
CA GLN A 585 -30.45 16.07 -3.11
C GLN A 585 -31.03 16.63 -1.79
N GLU A 586 -32.21 16.17 -1.37
CA GLU A 586 -32.85 16.60 -0.13
C GLU A 586 -32.00 16.27 1.10
N THR A 587 -31.42 15.06 1.17
CA THR A 587 -30.52 14.66 2.26
C THR A 587 -29.35 15.63 2.41
N VAL A 588 -28.73 16.04 1.29
CA VAL A 588 -27.57 16.96 1.32
C VAL A 588 -27.98 18.37 1.76
N LYS A 589 -29.13 18.87 1.30
CA LYS A 589 -29.66 20.18 1.73
C LYS A 589 -29.90 20.20 3.23
N LYS A 590 -30.54 19.16 3.76
CA LYS A 590 -30.81 19.02 5.20
C LYS A 590 -29.53 18.78 6.00
N ALA A 591 -28.55 18.08 5.45
CA ALA A 591 -27.23 17.96 6.06
C ALA A 591 -26.57 19.33 6.23
N LEU A 592 -26.62 20.19 5.21
CA LEU A 592 -26.07 21.54 5.28
C LEU A 592 -26.78 22.42 6.33
N GLU A 593 -28.10 22.29 6.45
CA GLU A 593 -28.86 22.96 7.50
C GLU A 593 -28.48 22.44 8.90
N SER A 594 -28.40 21.11 9.07
CA SER A 594 -28.07 20.47 10.35
C SER A 594 -26.66 20.85 10.83
N VAL A 595 -25.62 20.76 9.99
CA VAL A 595 -24.24 21.11 10.42
C VAL A 595 -24.08 22.57 10.83
N LYS A 596 -24.95 23.46 10.31
CA LYS A 596 -24.98 24.87 10.73
C LYS A 596 -25.54 25.03 12.14
N MET A 597 -26.48 24.18 12.53
CA MET A 597 -27.16 24.17 13.83
C MET A 597 -26.38 23.40 14.90
N ARG A 598 -25.48 22.49 14.52
CA ARG A 598 -24.65 21.72 15.47
C ARG A 598 -23.82 22.63 16.37
N SER A 599 -24.04 22.51 17.69
CA SER A 599 -23.31 23.26 18.71
C SER A 599 -21.88 22.75 18.94
N ASN A 600 -21.66 21.45 18.73
CA ASN A 600 -20.38 20.76 18.95
C ASN A 600 -19.31 21.04 17.87
N ARG A 601 -19.68 21.72 16.77
CA ARG A 601 -18.82 22.02 15.61
C ARG A 601 -18.18 20.78 14.95
N VAL A 602 -18.75 19.60 15.15
CA VAL A 602 -18.24 18.36 14.55
C VAL A 602 -18.56 18.38 13.04
N PRO A 603 -17.54 18.28 12.16
CA PRO A 603 -17.76 18.23 10.73
C PRO A 603 -18.41 16.89 10.32
N LEU A 604 -19.33 16.94 9.36
CA LEU A 604 -19.97 15.78 8.77
C LEU A 604 -19.35 15.47 7.39
N LYS A 605 -18.88 14.25 7.23
CA LYS A 605 -18.47 13.67 5.96
C LYS A 605 -19.58 12.74 5.45
N LEU A 606 -20.20 13.13 4.35
CA LEU A 606 -21.31 12.41 3.73
C LEU A 606 -20.84 11.76 2.42
N ILE A 607 -20.87 10.43 2.34
CA ILE A 607 -20.39 9.67 1.17
C ILE A 607 -21.60 9.07 0.43
N VAL A 608 -21.82 9.53 -0.80
CA VAL A 608 -23.11 9.43 -1.53
C VAL A 608 -23.00 8.91 -2.95
N GLY A 609 -21.88 8.26 -3.32
CA GLY A 609 -21.74 7.70 -4.66
C GLY A 609 -22.84 6.67 -4.96
N GLY A 610 -23.28 6.59 -6.21
CA GLY A 610 -24.36 5.65 -6.62
C GLY A 610 -25.77 6.00 -6.10
N THR A 611 -25.98 7.20 -5.55
CA THR A 611 -27.31 7.75 -5.19
C THR A 611 -27.86 8.66 -6.30
N SER A 612 -29.06 9.22 -6.11
CA SER A 612 -29.66 10.20 -7.04
C SER A 612 -29.16 11.64 -6.80
N ILE A 613 -28.09 11.84 -6.02
CA ILE A 613 -27.49 13.14 -5.71
C ILE A 613 -26.63 13.60 -6.89
N THR A 614 -26.88 14.82 -7.37
CA THR A 614 -26.17 15.42 -8.51
C THR A 614 -25.11 16.42 -8.04
N ASP A 615 -24.58 17.27 -8.91
CA ASP A 615 -23.54 18.25 -8.56
C ASP A 615 -23.97 19.21 -7.46
N PHE A 616 -23.17 19.22 -6.40
CA PHE A 616 -23.39 19.99 -5.18
C PHE A 616 -22.08 20.65 -4.79
N ALA A 617 -22.09 21.98 -4.70
CA ALA A 617 -21.02 22.76 -4.12
C ALA A 617 -21.50 23.24 -2.75
N SER A 618 -20.75 22.93 -1.70
CA SER A 618 -20.91 23.54 -0.38
C SER A 618 -19.66 24.32 -0.06
N ASP A 619 -19.85 25.59 0.27
CA ASP A 619 -18.79 26.46 0.77
C ASP A 619 -18.57 26.29 2.29
N ASP A 620 -19.43 25.50 2.97
CA ASP A 620 -19.29 25.24 4.41
C ASP A 620 -18.28 24.13 4.66
N ILE A 621 -17.16 24.47 5.31
CA ILE A 621 -16.07 23.55 5.69
C ILE A 621 -16.52 22.42 6.61
N ARG A 622 -17.69 22.53 7.26
CA ARG A 622 -18.24 21.52 8.17
C ARG A 622 -18.99 20.41 7.45
N LEU A 623 -19.30 20.56 6.16
CA LEU A 623 -19.92 19.49 5.36
C LEU A 623 -19.01 19.11 4.20
N THR A 624 -18.49 17.89 4.23
CA THR A 624 -17.74 17.31 3.12
C THR A 624 -18.61 16.27 2.43
N VAL A 625 -19.00 16.50 1.17
CA VAL A 625 -19.76 15.53 0.37
C VAL A 625 -18.81 14.82 -0.59
N ILE A 626 -18.73 13.49 -0.47
CA ILE A 626 -17.88 12.64 -1.33
C ILE A 626 -18.77 11.80 -2.24
N LYS A 627 -18.49 11.86 -3.54
CA LYS A 627 -19.27 11.17 -4.59
C LYS A 627 -18.68 9.86 -5.05
N THR A 628 -17.54 9.45 -4.51
CA THR A 628 -16.94 8.15 -4.82
C THR A 628 -17.94 7.06 -4.44
N ASP A 629 -18.33 6.25 -5.42
CA ASP A 629 -19.20 5.11 -5.18
C ASP A 629 -18.40 3.96 -4.58
N THR A 630 -18.71 3.65 -3.33
CA THR A 630 -18.14 2.53 -2.57
C THR A 630 -19.06 1.31 -2.58
N CYS A 631 -20.24 1.39 -3.22
CA CYS A 631 -21.20 0.31 -3.30
C CYS A 631 -20.68 -0.84 -4.16
N VAL A 632 -20.75 -2.05 -3.61
CA VAL A 632 -20.39 -3.29 -4.31
C VAL A 632 -21.66 -3.95 -4.83
N SER A 633 -21.92 -3.87 -6.14
CA SER A 633 -23.20 -4.26 -6.74
C SER A 633 -23.64 -5.69 -6.41
N HIS A 634 -22.73 -6.67 -6.47
CA HIS A 634 -23.07 -8.09 -6.23
C HIS A 634 -23.36 -8.43 -4.76
N LEU A 635 -23.08 -7.51 -3.84
CA LEU A 635 -23.44 -7.65 -2.42
C LEU A 635 -24.83 -7.09 -2.12
N ARG A 636 -25.42 -6.32 -3.04
CA ARG A 636 -26.73 -5.73 -2.81
C ARG A 636 -27.81 -6.82 -2.71
N PRO A 637 -28.75 -6.71 -1.76
CA PRO A 637 -29.86 -7.65 -1.64
C PRO A 637 -30.79 -7.69 -2.87
N ASP A 638 -30.90 -6.57 -3.59
CA ASP A 638 -31.71 -6.41 -4.81
C ASP A 638 -30.91 -6.65 -6.10
N PHE A 639 -29.71 -7.24 -5.99
CA PHE A 639 -28.90 -7.56 -7.18
C PHE A 639 -29.50 -8.75 -7.95
N GLU A 640 -30.14 -8.46 -9.07
CA GLU A 640 -30.51 -9.46 -10.06
C GLU A 640 -29.29 -9.81 -10.93
N MET A 641 -28.83 -11.07 -10.87
CA MET A 641 -27.89 -11.57 -11.88
C MET A 641 -28.65 -11.60 -13.21
N GLY A 642 -28.37 -10.63 -14.10
CA GLY A 642 -28.94 -10.63 -15.44
C GLY A 642 -28.75 -12.00 -16.10
N HIS A 643 -29.74 -12.44 -16.90
CA HIS A 643 -29.82 -13.72 -17.62
C HIS A 643 -28.68 -14.02 -18.64
N ARG A 644 -27.45 -13.55 -18.42
CA ARG A 644 -26.25 -13.85 -19.22
C ARG A 644 -25.02 -14.09 -18.35
N MET A 645 -25.11 -15.10 -17.50
CA MET A 645 -23.95 -15.92 -17.12
C MET A 645 -24.47 -17.37 -17.00
N ARG A 646 -24.58 -18.04 -18.16
CA ARG A 646 -24.49 -19.49 -18.21
C ARG A 646 -23.15 -19.83 -17.54
N TYR A 647 -23.18 -20.56 -16.43
CA TYR A 647 -21.97 -21.19 -15.92
C TYR A 647 -21.33 -21.96 -17.09
N PRO A 648 -20.04 -21.80 -17.42
CA PRO A 648 -19.39 -22.56 -18.48
C PRO A 648 -19.07 -23.99 -18.01
N PHE A 649 -20.04 -24.66 -17.40
CA PHE A 649 -20.10 -26.10 -17.19
C PHE A 649 -21.59 -26.47 -17.22
N LEU A 650 -21.95 -27.34 -18.16
CA LEU A 650 -23.30 -27.72 -18.60
C LEU A 650 -23.91 -26.81 -19.68
N GLU A 651 -23.20 -26.70 -20.81
CA GLU A 651 -23.90 -26.76 -22.09
C GLU A 651 -24.16 -28.23 -22.36
N GLU A 652 -25.37 -28.69 -22.02
CA GLU A 652 -25.95 -29.88 -22.65
C GLU A 652 -26.15 -29.50 -24.12
N GLU A 653 -25.24 -29.98 -24.98
CA GLU A 653 -25.56 -30.21 -26.38
C GLU A 653 -26.54 -31.39 -26.39
N ASP A 654 -27.77 -31.09 -26.80
CA ASP A 654 -28.73 -32.08 -27.25
C ASP A 654 -28.09 -32.89 -28.39
N ASP A 655 -27.69 -34.13 -28.11
CA ASP A 655 -27.65 -35.17 -29.13
C ASP A 655 -28.00 -36.51 -28.48
N ASP A 656 -28.98 -37.16 -29.09
CA ASP A 656 -29.69 -38.35 -28.64
C ASP A 656 -28.75 -39.51 -28.24
N ASN A 657 -28.98 -40.12 -27.07
CA ASN A 657 -29.20 -41.57 -26.90
C ASN A 657 -29.16 -42.00 -25.41
N ASP A 658 -30.35 -42.39 -24.93
CA ASP A 658 -30.65 -43.56 -24.09
C ASP A 658 -29.66 -43.96 -22.97
N TYR A 659 -29.93 -43.51 -21.74
CA TYR A 659 -29.76 -44.30 -20.52
C TYR A 659 -30.68 -43.74 -19.42
N GLY A 660 -31.98 -43.99 -19.56
CA GLY A 660 -32.95 -43.76 -18.51
C GLY A 660 -33.10 -45.00 -17.62
N ASP A 661 -32.43 -45.03 -16.48
CA ASP A 661 -32.95 -45.61 -15.24
C ASP A 661 -31.98 -45.34 -14.08
N TYR A 662 -32.47 -45.36 -12.84
CA TYR A 662 -31.77 -45.05 -11.59
C TYR A 662 -31.68 -43.58 -11.18
N PHE A 663 -32.80 -42.96 -10.83
CA PHE A 663 -32.94 -42.16 -9.58
C PHE A 663 -34.40 -41.76 -9.40
N ARG A 664 -35.27 -42.78 -9.28
CA ARG A 664 -36.65 -42.59 -8.85
C ARG A 664 -37.01 -43.70 -7.87
N ASN A 665 -36.46 -43.60 -6.66
CA ASN A 665 -36.97 -44.25 -5.46
C ASN A 665 -36.17 -43.77 -4.26
N TRP A 666 -36.75 -42.82 -3.51
CA TRP A 666 -36.84 -42.83 -2.05
C TRP A 666 -37.47 -41.51 -1.60
N TYR A 667 -38.79 -41.55 -1.35
CA TYR A 667 -39.51 -40.97 -0.20
C TYR A 667 -40.99 -40.77 -0.54
N SER A 668 -41.81 -41.76 -0.15
CA SER A 668 -43.28 -41.79 0.13
C SER A 668 -43.75 -43.21 -0.23
N ASP A 669 -44.49 -44.01 0.54
CA ASP A 669 -45.21 -43.89 1.80
C ASP A 669 -45.43 -45.35 2.25
N GLU A 670 -45.33 -45.66 3.53
CA GLU A 670 -46.18 -46.67 4.17
C GLU A 670 -46.53 -46.16 5.58
N SER A 671 -47.76 -45.69 5.70
CA SER A 671 -48.49 -45.51 6.95
C SER A 671 -49.06 -46.86 7.38
N GLU A 672 -48.95 -47.23 8.66
CA GLU A 672 -50.09 -47.64 9.49
C GLU A 672 -49.68 -47.83 10.96
N GLU A 673 -50.63 -47.49 11.82
CA GLU A 673 -50.59 -47.49 13.28
C GLU A 673 -50.36 -48.90 13.87
N ILE A 674 -49.78 -48.98 15.07
CA ILE A 674 -50.35 -49.69 16.24
C ILE A 674 -49.50 -49.44 17.49
N ASP A 675 -50.24 -49.07 18.52
CA ASP A 675 -50.01 -48.87 19.94
C ASP A 675 -48.88 -49.59 20.72
N SER A 676 -48.36 -48.82 21.69
CA SER A 676 -48.09 -49.22 23.10
C SER A 676 -47.01 -50.26 23.42
N PHE A 677 -46.00 -49.88 24.20
CA PHE A 677 -45.93 -50.23 25.64
C PHE A 677 -44.63 -49.70 26.28
N TYR A 678 -44.77 -49.42 27.57
CA TYR A 678 -43.75 -48.98 28.51
C TYR A 678 -42.61 -49.98 28.76
N SER A 679 -41.55 -49.42 29.35
CA SER A 679 -40.72 -49.98 30.44
C SER A 679 -39.41 -50.70 30.11
N ASP A 680 -38.39 -50.14 30.76
CA ASP A 680 -37.36 -50.82 31.55
C ASP A 680 -36.09 -51.41 30.93
N ALA A 681 -35.01 -51.00 31.60
CA ALA A 681 -33.82 -51.77 31.96
C ALA A 681 -32.67 -51.90 30.92
N SER A 682 -31.64 -51.10 31.19
CA SER A 682 -30.20 -51.48 31.23
C SER A 682 -29.94 -52.92 31.74
N PRO A 683 -28.69 -53.47 31.72
CA PRO A 683 -27.46 -53.08 31.02
C PRO A 683 -26.69 -54.31 30.43
N GLU A 684 -25.40 -54.12 30.10
CA GLU A 684 -24.32 -55.13 30.01
C GLU A 684 -24.21 -56.00 28.74
N LEU A 685 -23.16 -55.74 27.94
CA LEU A 685 -22.05 -56.68 27.70
C LEU A 685 -21.05 -56.10 26.69
N GLU A 686 -20.04 -55.44 27.24
CA GLU A 686 -18.61 -55.74 27.10
C GLU A 686 -18.13 -56.66 25.93
N ILE A 687 -16.98 -56.26 25.37
CA ILE A 687 -15.85 -57.08 24.84
C ILE A 687 -15.56 -57.04 23.32
N PHE A 688 -14.45 -56.33 23.04
CA PHE A 688 -13.39 -56.57 22.03
C PHE A 688 -13.74 -56.45 20.53
N ALA A 689 -13.23 -55.42 19.84
CA ALA A 689 -11.88 -55.29 19.27
C ALA A 689 -11.74 -55.86 17.85
N HIS A 690 -11.60 -54.99 16.84
CA HIS A 690 -10.35 -54.78 16.09
C HIS A 690 -10.60 -54.07 14.74
N LYS A 691 -9.77 -53.04 14.49
CA LYS A 691 -9.24 -52.58 13.19
C LYS A 691 -10.23 -52.00 12.17
N CYS A 692 -10.35 -50.68 12.15
CA CYS A 692 -9.71 -49.79 11.16
C CYS A 692 -9.57 -48.39 11.76
#